data_AF-A0AAX3UFV5-F1
#
_entry.id   AF-A0AAX3UFV5-F1
#
_cell.length_a   1.000
_cell.length_b   1.000
_cell.length_c   1.000
_cell.angle_alpha   90.00
_cell.angle_beta   90.00
_cell.angle_gamma   90.00
#
_symmetry.space_group_name_H-M   'P 1'
#
loop_
_entity.id
_entity.type
_entity.pdbx_description
1 polymer ?
#
loop_
_entity_poly.entity_id
_entity_poly.type
_entity_poly.pdbx_seq_one_letter_code
_entity_poly.pdbx_strand_id
1 'polypeptide(L)'
;MPLNVLDHPQKKLISNANFWQLIDQQCHENNFTNFKGISFVSSIKFIETYLLPHFSKITLILGLSDNGQNSIGKRIDQLLNKRKNIIEYSYKHPTSEFTTRLLDGSLELLFTKNELIHTKFYQVSNSQRYAVFSGSMNLTQAALSQNMEQLILDYGSTADPLFQSYQQLFNNNLQHATTYINSKKLAGYLKAKDTEELQIHILHDSSLSIDNNLNSDKKDIVILPAEEIKKYREQYSKDDEFKKLSEKEKLTVTQAITLFGDGGHKRRKLDTIGRDLYTLTQKITHQDQKQNDETLKINREVDLFPKPALFYNNGQLFQAAKIGNNIPSQVVSSNLTNDQLKDALQLFCDIVHEYNTYKDVGEGWQACDFMLFLYESPWLWKIRNLYELSNSNRSREDVPIAVALIGQGRTGKSTLGKKLAAKLIGAHNFLDSGMLDSKNYVNGKSNINMTITTTLSDYVYSNGPVSPLMIDDVSPDLTTRTYFERFIKEVTNNRNLTHPLPTFIFTMNRRESSIKSQFSLKTEMMRRLWYLSFESTFSGNNEKREEALNSLFNRANDDLFKYCQVKLAEFFANVSSADAKEIEKDYLYPIKSIIKIALKKFEIYDQIDKYFSENYDYSLFVGRNDWAMLINQAETGKDIIFTQQNDRLKAQVNKQLFNKVSDSTARNSGSMLMERYFQYLPRKYHISSQQTSTGFIIDIKNFDKWLGNDTLMTKYQNSDKVRAHQQQDAVIQMAKATTQMTEMGKQMSELNKKLMDQEQKKKHHSWFGNFFHK
;
A
#
# COMPACT_ATOMS: atom_id res chain seq x y z
N MET A 1 25.39 46.52 6.56
CA MET A 1 25.02 47.90 6.16
C MET A 1 24.66 48.70 7.40
N PRO A 2 24.69 50.03 7.39
CA PRO A 2 24.59 50.78 8.64
C PRO A 2 23.15 50.98 9.14
N LEU A 3 22.95 50.83 10.45
CA LEU A 3 21.77 51.29 11.17
C LEU A 3 21.84 52.81 11.35
N ASN A 4 20.75 53.50 11.02
CA ASN A 4 20.62 54.94 11.26
C ASN A 4 19.63 55.20 12.39
N VAL A 5 20.01 56.02 13.36
CA VAL A 5 19.14 56.40 14.48
C VAL A 5 18.94 57.91 14.46
N LEU A 6 17.70 58.36 14.33
CA LEU A 6 17.32 59.75 14.53
C LEU A 6 17.11 59.97 16.03
N ASP A 7 18.05 60.62 16.70
CA ASP A 7 17.86 61.17 18.04
C ASP A 7 16.93 62.37 17.92
N HIS A 8 15.65 62.17 18.25
CA HIS A 8 14.62 63.17 18.05
C HIS A 8 14.73 64.33 19.04
N PRO A 9 14.95 64.13 20.36
CA PRO A 9 15.19 65.23 21.30
C PRO A 9 16.36 66.14 20.90
N GLN A 10 17.46 65.57 20.39
CA GLN A 10 18.63 66.35 19.94
C GLN A 10 18.55 66.80 18.48
N LYS A 11 17.53 66.36 17.73
CA LYS A 11 17.38 66.56 16.28
C LYS A 11 18.63 66.15 15.49
N LYS A 12 19.23 65.02 15.84
CA LYS A 12 20.52 64.56 15.29
C LYS A 12 20.39 63.16 14.66
N LEU A 13 20.93 63.00 13.46
CA LEU A 13 21.08 61.68 12.83
C LEU A 13 22.40 61.04 13.26
N ILE A 14 22.32 59.89 13.92
CA ILE A 14 23.45 59.02 14.24
C ILE A 14 23.56 57.98 13.13
N SER A 15 24.53 58.16 12.24
CA SER A 15 24.81 57.21 11.16
C SER A 15 25.71 56.07 11.64
N ASN A 16 25.54 54.87 11.09
CA ASN A 16 26.29 53.67 11.51
C ASN A 16 26.16 53.39 13.02
N ALA A 17 24.99 53.68 13.58
CA ALA A 17 24.73 53.55 15.00
C ALA A 17 24.88 52.09 15.45
N ASN A 18 25.44 51.90 16.65
CA ASN A 18 25.37 50.63 17.34
C ASN A 18 24.22 50.69 18.36
N PHE A 19 23.15 49.93 18.07
CA PHE A 19 21.94 49.90 18.90
C PHE A 19 22.25 49.59 20.38
N TRP A 20 23.10 48.60 20.64
CA TRP A 20 23.40 48.19 22.02
C TRP A 20 24.23 49.23 22.76
N GLN A 21 25.17 49.91 22.09
CA GLN A 21 25.89 51.02 22.73
C GLN A 21 24.96 52.17 23.13
N LEU A 22 23.94 52.47 22.32
CA LEU A 22 22.94 53.48 22.67
C LEU A 22 22.05 53.04 23.83
N ILE A 23 21.67 51.76 23.86
CA ILE A 23 20.96 51.16 24.99
C ILE A 23 21.81 51.23 26.26
N ASP A 24 23.08 50.83 26.20
CA ASP A 24 24.02 50.84 27.32
C ASP A 24 24.21 52.25 27.87
N GLN A 25 24.34 53.23 26.98
CA GLN A 25 24.41 54.64 27.38
C GLN A 25 23.15 55.06 28.15
N GLN A 26 21.96 54.76 27.61
CA GLN A 26 20.70 55.10 28.28
C GLN A 26 20.55 54.36 29.62
N CYS A 27 20.94 53.10 29.68
CA CYS A 27 20.90 52.28 30.90
C CYS A 27 21.89 52.78 31.97
N HIS A 28 23.10 53.15 31.58
CA HIS A 28 24.12 53.68 32.50
C HIS A 28 23.74 55.05 33.06
N GLU A 29 23.17 55.93 32.23
CA GLU A 29 22.76 57.27 32.66
C GLU A 29 21.51 57.25 33.55
N ASN A 30 20.61 56.28 33.37
CA ASN A 30 19.28 56.29 33.99
C ASN A 30 18.94 55.06 34.85
N ASN A 31 19.85 54.09 35.01
CA ASN A 31 19.63 52.84 35.75
C ASN A 31 18.36 52.09 35.29
N PHE A 32 18.18 51.91 33.98
CA PHE A 32 17.06 51.15 33.45
C PHE A 32 17.26 49.64 33.65
N THR A 33 16.22 48.97 34.14
CA THR A 33 16.26 47.52 34.43
C THR A 33 15.14 46.73 33.73
N ASN A 34 14.13 47.44 33.20
CA ASN A 34 12.96 46.86 32.56
C ASN A 34 12.97 47.13 31.06
N PHE A 35 12.77 46.09 30.27
CA PHE A 35 12.63 46.16 28.82
C PHE A 35 11.24 45.72 28.37
N LYS A 36 10.57 46.56 27.58
CA LYS A 36 9.34 46.23 26.86
C LYS A 36 9.62 46.28 25.36
N GLY A 37 9.50 45.15 24.68
CA GLY A 37 9.77 45.04 23.26
C GLY A 37 8.58 44.55 22.46
N ILE A 38 8.43 45.08 21.25
CA ILE A 38 7.61 44.53 20.19
C ILE A 38 8.52 44.36 18.98
N SER A 39 8.64 43.14 18.49
CA SER A 39 9.42 42.81 17.29
C SER A 39 8.64 41.80 16.46
N PHE A 40 8.85 41.80 15.14
CA PHE A 40 8.24 40.75 14.30
C PHE A 40 8.94 39.40 14.53
N VAL A 41 10.27 39.38 14.62
CA VAL A 41 11.04 38.16 14.83
C VAL A 41 12.18 38.39 15.84
N SER A 42 12.51 37.33 16.56
CA SER A 42 13.71 37.20 17.39
C SER A 42 14.07 35.71 17.50
N SER A 43 15.24 35.40 18.05
CA SER A 43 15.69 34.03 18.31
C SER A 43 16.10 33.86 19.76
N ILE A 44 16.06 32.61 20.26
CA ILE A 44 16.50 32.28 21.62
C ILE A 44 17.93 32.77 21.86
N LYS A 45 18.83 32.48 20.92
CA LYS A 45 20.23 32.93 20.96
C LYS A 45 20.34 34.45 21.05
N PHE A 46 19.53 35.19 20.31
CA PHE A 46 19.54 36.65 20.36
C PHE A 46 19.09 37.16 21.73
N ILE A 47 18.01 36.60 22.27
CA ILE A 47 17.49 36.95 23.60
C ILE A 47 18.56 36.68 24.67
N GLU A 48 19.17 35.49 24.67
CA GLU A 48 20.23 35.11 25.61
C GLU A 48 21.48 35.98 25.51
N THR A 49 21.92 36.30 24.29
CA THR A 49 23.17 37.04 24.09
C THR A 49 23.00 38.52 24.40
N TYR A 50 21.85 39.11 24.09
CA TYR A 50 21.70 40.56 24.05
C TYR A 50 20.60 41.12 24.95
N LEU A 51 19.54 40.39 25.29
CA LEU A 51 18.49 40.93 26.16
C LEU A 51 18.70 40.54 27.62
N LEU A 52 18.90 39.24 27.89
CA LEU A 52 19.00 38.73 29.26
C LEU A 52 20.12 39.42 30.08
N PRO A 53 21.32 39.67 29.52
CA PRO A 53 22.41 40.30 30.28
C PRO A 53 22.14 41.77 30.67
N HIS A 54 21.26 42.47 29.94
CA HIS A 54 21.07 43.91 30.12
C HIS A 54 19.88 44.26 31.03
N PHE A 55 18.90 43.36 31.19
CA PHE A 55 17.63 43.70 31.83
C PHE A 55 17.15 42.63 32.79
N SER A 56 16.80 43.01 34.02
CA SER A 56 16.25 42.08 35.02
C SER A 56 14.80 41.71 34.78
N LYS A 57 14.05 42.48 33.99
CA LYS A 57 12.70 42.13 33.54
C LYS A 57 12.49 42.44 32.06
N ILE A 58 11.96 41.47 31.32
CA ILE A 58 11.77 41.56 29.87
C ILE A 58 10.35 41.11 29.54
N THR A 59 9.58 41.98 28.90
CA THR A 59 8.29 41.63 28.27
C THR A 59 8.42 41.82 26.77
N LEU A 60 8.34 40.74 26.00
CA LEU A 60 8.58 40.74 24.56
C LEU A 60 7.38 40.19 23.80
N ILE A 61 6.78 41.02 22.95
CA ILE A 61 5.74 40.60 22.00
C ILE A 61 6.40 40.27 20.66
N LEU A 62 6.28 39.02 20.23
CA LEU A 62 6.75 38.51 18.95
C LEU A 62 5.59 38.40 17.96
N GLY A 63 5.57 39.30 16.98
CA GLY A 63 4.50 39.43 15.99
C GLY A 63 4.56 38.44 14.81
N LEU A 64 3.78 38.74 13.77
CA LEU A 64 3.74 38.00 12.50
C LEU A 64 3.75 38.99 11.32
N SER A 65 4.43 38.66 10.22
CA SER A 65 4.53 39.51 9.03
C SER A 65 3.43 39.19 8.04
N ASP A 66 2.92 40.24 7.40
CA ASP A 66 1.89 40.13 6.40
C ASP A 66 2.46 39.66 5.05
N ASN A 67 1.66 38.89 4.33
CA ASN A 67 1.64 38.75 2.88
C ASN A 67 0.19 38.38 2.51
N GLY A 68 -0.75 39.29 2.79
CA GLY A 68 -2.13 39.27 2.32
C GLY A 68 -3.12 38.45 3.16
N GLN A 69 -4.35 38.34 2.65
CA GLN A 69 -5.52 37.64 3.23
C GLN A 69 -5.31 36.13 3.57
N ASN A 70 -4.07 35.62 3.47
CA ASN A 70 -3.64 34.24 3.74
C ASN A 70 -2.81 34.10 5.03
N SER A 71 -3.15 34.81 6.11
CA SER A 71 -2.41 34.80 7.38
C SER A 71 -2.64 33.56 8.27
N ILE A 72 -3.64 32.73 7.96
CA ILE A 72 -4.04 31.56 8.77
C ILE A 72 -2.91 30.53 8.89
N GLY A 73 -2.26 30.17 7.78
CA GLY A 73 -1.16 29.21 7.80
C GLY A 73 -0.04 29.62 8.74
N LYS A 74 0.40 30.89 8.70
CA LYS A 74 1.45 31.40 9.59
C LYS A 74 1.07 31.34 11.07
N ARG A 75 -0.18 31.65 11.42
CA ARG A 75 -0.68 31.55 12.81
C ARG A 75 -0.70 30.09 13.29
N ILE A 76 -1.11 29.15 12.43
CA ILE A 76 -1.08 27.71 12.72
C ILE A 76 0.37 27.22 12.89
N ASP A 77 1.29 27.59 11.99
CA ASP A 77 2.72 27.23 12.09
C ASP A 77 3.37 27.76 13.37
N GLN A 78 3.07 29.01 13.73
CA GLN A 78 3.58 29.63 14.95
C GLN A 78 3.16 28.83 16.19
N LEU A 79 1.89 28.43 16.25
CA LEU A 79 1.31 27.70 17.38
C LEU A 79 1.76 26.25 17.48
N LEU A 80 1.74 25.53 16.36
CA LEU A 80 1.98 24.09 16.37
C LEU A 80 3.47 23.76 16.26
N ASN A 81 4.23 24.57 15.52
CA ASN A 81 5.64 24.26 15.21
C ASN A 81 6.61 25.21 15.93
N LYS A 82 6.44 26.53 15.85
CA LYS A 82 7.41 27.45 16.51
C LYS A 82 7.28 27.46 18.02
N ARG A 83 6.07 27.25 18.58
CA ARG A 83 5.88 27.11 20.03
C ARG A 83 6.64 25.92 20.58
N LYS A 84 6.59 24.81 19.84
CA LYS A 84 7.31 23.57 20.12
C LYS A 84 8.81 23.83 20.29
N ASN A 85 9.43 24.56 19.38
CA ASN A 85 10.87 24.82 19.40
C ASN A 85 11.36 25.53 20.68
N ILE A 86 10.59 26.49 21.21
CA ILE A 86 10.96 27.18 22.46
C ILE A 86 10.89 26.23 23.65
N ILE A 87 9.83 25.44 23.73
CA ILE A 87 9.63 24.50 24.85
C ILE A 87 10.66 23.36 24.79
N GLU A 88 10.96 22.84 23.60
CA GLU A 88 12.01 21.84 23.39
C GLU A 88 13.39 22.36 23.77
N TYR A 89 13.71 23.62 23.44
CA TYR A 89 14.96 24.23 23.89
C TYR A 89 15.02 24.25 25.42
N SER A 90 13.96 24.71 26.08
CA SER A 90 13.93 24.74 27.54
C SER A 90 13.99 23.36 28.18
N TYR A 91 13.38 22.34 27.56
CA TYR A 91 13.49 20.95 27.98
C TYR A 91 14.91 20.41 27.88
N LYS A 92 15.63 20.73 26.80
CA LYS A 92 17.03 20.31 26.58
C LYS A 92 18.04 21.11 27.42
N HIS A 93 17.69 22.34 27.77
CA HIS A 93 18.55 23.28 28.50
C HIS A 93 17.83 23.84 29.74
N PRO A 94 17.48 22.99 30.73
CA PRO A 94 16.68 23.39 31.88
C PRO A 94 17.40 24.40 32.80
N THR A 95 18.73 24.41 32.78
CA THR A 95 19.58 25.31 33.58
C THR A 95 20.02 26.57 32.83
N SER A 96 19.63 26.74 31.56
CA SER A 96 19.94 27.97 30.83
C SER A 96 19.24 29.18 31.46
N GLU A 97 19.88 30.34 31.40
CA GLU A 97 19.31 31.59 31.90
C GLU A 97 17.96 31.90 31.22
N PHE A 98 17.82 31.57 29.94
CA PHE A 98 16.55 31.69 29.22
C PHE A 98 15.43 30.87 29.88
N THR A 99 15.70 29.61 30.21
CA THR A 99 14.69 28.73 30.82
C THR A 99 14.38 29.13 32.26
N THR A 100 15.39 29.46 33.06
CA THR A 100 15.17 29.89 34.46
C THR A 100 14.33 31.16 34.51
N ARG A 101 14.58 32.10 33.61
CA ARG A 101 13.83 33.36 33.54
C ARG A 101 12.41 33.23 33.00
N LEU A 102 12.14 32.23 32.15
CA LEU A 102 10.75 31.86 31.81
C LEU A 102 10.01 31.23 33.00
N LEU A 103 10.71 30.46 33.84
CA LEU A 103 10.14 29.80 35.02
C LEU A 103 9.84 30.77 36.16
N ASP A 104 10.70 31.76 36.40
CA ASP A 104 10.49 32.76 37.45
C ASP A 104 9.62 33.95 36.98
N GLY A 105 9.34 34.04 35.68
CA GLY A 105 8.47 35.07 35.08
C GLY A 105 9.17 36.41 34.83
N SER A 106 10.48 36.49 35.01
CA SER A 106 11.27 37.69 34.67
C SER A 106 11.47 37.84 33.15
N LEU A 107 11.27 36.78 32.37
CA LEU A 107 11.12 36.82 30.92
C LEU A 107 9.69 36.42 30.53
N GLU A 108 8.95 37.33 29.93
CA GLU A 108 7.61 37.10 29.39
C GLU A 108 7.65 37.16 27.86
N LEU A 109 7.34 36.03 27.22
CA LEU A 109 7.19 35.95 25.77
C LEU A 109 5.71 35.91 25.40
N LEU A 110 5.29 36.86 24.57
CA LEU A 110 3.94 36.95 24.03
C LEU A 110 3.96 36.87 22.50
N PHE A 111 2.83 36.51 21.91
CA PHE A 111 2.67 36.47 20.46
C PHE A 111 1.26 36.83 20.02
N THR A 112 1.07 37.06 18.73
CA THR A 112 -0.22 37.44 18.14
C THR A 112 -1.37 36.48 18.51
N LYS A 113 -2.40 37.02 19.18
CA LYS A 113 -3.67 36.38 19.56
C LYS A 113 -4.72 36.43 18.45
N ASN A 114 -4.89 37.59 17.82
CA ASN A 114 -5.92 37.82 16.81
C ASN A 114 -5.35 38.59 15.60
N GLU A 115 -5.17 39.90 15.77
CA GLU A 115 -4.67 40.80 14.72
C GLU A 115 -3.14 40.74 14.61
N LEU A 116 -2.63 40.87 13.38
CA LEU A 116 -1.21 40.81 13.10
C LEU A 116 -0.47 41.98 13.76
N ILE A 117 0.60 41.66 14.49
CA ILE A 117 1.45 42.64 15.15
C ILE A 117 2.68 42.85 14.28
N HIS A 118 2.77 44.02 13.63
CA HIS A 118 3.93 44.38 12.79
C HIS A 118 4.76 45.54 13.36
N THR A 119 4.38 46.09 14.50
CA THR A 119 5.10 47.16 15.22
C THR A 119 6.54 46.74 15.54
N LYS A 120 7.51 47.66 15.42
CA LYS A 120 8.84 47.52 16.04
C LYS A 120 9.05 48.67 17.01
N PHE A 121 9.13 48.31 18.28
CA PHE A 121 9.09 49.25 19.39
C PHE A 121 9.86 48.68 20.56
N TYR A 122 10.81 49.44 21.11
CA TYR A 122 11.67 49.01 22.21
C TYR A 122 11.71 50.11 23.24
N GLN A 123 11.19 49.83 24.43
CA GLN A 123 11.17 50.76 25.53
C GLN A 123 12.01 50.23 26.68
N VAL A 124 12.84 51.12 27.20
CA VAL A 124 13.49 50.99 28.51
C VAL A 124 13.01 52.13 29.40
N SER A 125 12.68 51.83 30.65
CA SER A 125 12.13 52.85 31.56
C SER A 125 12.28 52.46 33.02
N ASN A 126 12.34 53.47 33.89
CA ASN A 126 12.19 53.36 35.34
C ASN A 126 10.97 54.20 35.80
N SER A 127 10.88 54.54 37.09
CA SER A 127 9.77 55.35 37.61
C SER A 127 9.75 56.81 37.13
N GLN A 128 10.90 57.36 36.71
CA GLN A 128 11.09 58.79 36.42
C GLN A 128 11.43 59.11 34.95
N ARG A 129 12.11 58.19 34.26
CA ARG A 129 12.69 58.38 32.93
C ARG A 129 12.33 57.24 31.99
N TYR A 130 12.34 57.52 30.69
CA TYR A 130 12.19 56.53 29.64
C TYR A 130 13.13 56.80 28.47
N ALA A 131 13.45 55.75 27.72
CA ALA A 131 13.95 55.83 26.36
C ALA A 131 13.20 54.81 25.48
N VAL A 132 12.82 55.24 24.29
CA VAL A 132 12.04 54.48 23.31
C VAL A 132 12.74 54.53 21.97
N PHE A 133 12.91 53.36 21.37
CA PHE A 133 13.34 53.19 20.01
C PHE A 133 12.16 52.66 19.18
N SER A 134 11.81 53.31 18.08
CA SER A 134 10.76 52.86 17.17
C SER A 134 11.19 52.99 15.71
N GLY A 135 10.75 52.08 14.83
CA GLY A 135 11.12 52.15 13.41
C GLY A 135 11.02 50.80 12.69
N SER A 136 12.01 50.47 11.87
CA SER A 136 11.98 49.28 10.99
C SER A 136 12.69 48.05 11.59
N MET A 137 13.67 48.27 12.46
CA MET A 137 14.61 47.24 12.92
C MET A 137 13.91 46.16 13.75
N ASN A 138 14.08 44.88 13.40
CA ASN A 138 13.72 43.74 14.27
C ASN A 138 14.86 43.37 15.22
N LEU A 139 14.55 42.66 16.31
CA LEU A 139 15.54 42.10 17.23
C LEU A 139 16.23 40.85 16.65
N THR A 140 17.09 41.05 15.64
CA THR A 140 17.88 39.99 14.99
C THR A 140 19.27 40.47 14.62
N GLN A 141 20.23 39.55 14.50
CA GLN A 141 21.60 39.89 14.10
C GLN A 141 21.66 40.54 12.70
N ALA A 142 20.82 40.06 11.78
CA ALA A 142 20.74 40.59 10.42
C ALA A 142 20.27 42.04 10.42
N ALA A 143 19.23 42.37 11.20
CA ALA A 143 18.76 43.75 11.33
C ALA A 143 19.83 44.68 11.93
N LEU A 144 20.64 44.19 12.88
CA LEU A 144 21.70 44.99 13.51
C LEU A 144 22.93 45.24 12.63
N SER A 145 23.25 44.34 11.69
CA SER A 145 24.56 44.37 11.02
C SER A 145 24.52 44.23 9.50
N GLN A 146 23.45 43.64 8.95
CA GLN A 146 23.37 43.28 7.54
C GLN A 146 22.37 44.14 6.78
N ASN A 147 21.20 44.41 7.35
CA ASN A 147 20.12 45.18 6.74
C ASN A 147 20.38 46.69 6.78
N MET A 148 19.68 47.43 5.91
CA MET A 148 19.50 48.87 6.09
C MET A 148 18.27 49.09 6.97
N GLU A 149 18.48 49.63 8.17
CA GLU A 149 17.42 49.85 9.15
C GLU A 149 17.46 51.30 9.64
N GLN A 150 16.29 51.81 10.03
CA GLN A 150 16.16 53.13 10.64
C GLN A 150 15.33 53.05 11.91
N LEU A 151 15.78 53.76 12.95
CA LEU A 151 15.06 53.95 14.20
C LEU A 151 14.97 55.44 14.54
N ILE A 152 13.96 55.79 15.31
CA ILE A 152 13.82 57.04 16.03
C ILE A 152 14.06 56.73 17.50
N LEU A 153 14.93 57.49 18.14
CA LEU A 153 15.20 57.47 19.57
C LEU A 153 14.53 58.68 20.22
N ASP A 154 13.60 58.42 21.14
CA ASP A 154 13.01 59.39 22.05
C ASP A 154 13.36 59.04 23.49
N TYR A 155 13.61 60.05 24.31
CA TYR A 155 13.84 59.85 25.73
C TYR A 155 13.46 61.10 26.51
N GLY A 156 13.07 60.93 27.78
CA GLY A 156 12.48 62.01 28.55
C GLY A 156 12.01 61.58 29.94
N SER A 157 11.11 62.36 30.54
CA SER A 157 10.47 62.03 31.81
C SER A 157 9.22 61.18 31.58
N THR A 158 8.93 60.25 32.50
CA THR A 158 7.66 59.49 32.49
C THR A 158 6.42 60.37 32.69
N ALA A 159 6.59 61.64 33.08
CA ALA A 159 5.53 62.64 33.13
C ALA A 159 5.20 63.24 31.73
N ASP A 160 6.04 63.01 30.72
CA ASP A 160 5.85 63.59 29.40
C ASP A 160 4.60 63.02 28.71
N PRO A 161 3.76 63.84 28.04
CA PRO A 161 2.59 63.35 27.31
C PRO A 161 2.94 62.28 26.27
N LEU A 162 4.13 62.39 25.65
CA LEU A 162 4.63 61.42 24.67
C LEU A 162 4.82 60.01 25.28
N PHE A 163 5.22 59.92 26.56
CA PHE A 163 5.34 58.63 27.24
C PHE A 163 3.99 57.92 27.37
N GLN A 164 2.90 58.67 27.59
CA GLN A 164 1.55 58.11 27.64
C GLN A 164 1.14 57.54 26.28
N SER A 165 1.48 58.22 25.17
CA SER A 165 1.27 57.69 23.82
C SER A 165 2.04 56.39 23.58
N TYR A 166 3.27 56.30 24.08
CA TYR A 166 4.06 55.06 24.01
C TYR A 166 3.48 53.92 24.86
N GLN A 167 2.97 54.22 26.06
CA GLN A 167 2.25 53.22 26.85
C GLN A 167 0.98 52.74 26.15
N GLN A 168 0.21 53.65 25.54
CA GLN A 168 -0.98 53.29 24.77
C GLN A 168 -0.63 52.41 23.57
N LEU A 169 0.41 52.75 22.79
CA LEU A 169 0.89 51.94 21.67
C LEU A 169 1.23 50.51 22.13
N PHE A 170 2.00 50.38 23.22
CA PHE A 170 2.37 49.07 23.75
C PHE A 170 1.14 48.29 24.24
N ASN A 171 0.26 48.93 25.00
CA ASN A 171 -0.95 48.30 25.54
C ASN A 171 -1.93 47.86 24.44
N ASN A 172 -2.07 48.63 23.37
CA ASN A 172 -2.87 48.25 22.21
C ASN A 172 -2.33 46.96 21.58
N ASN A 173 -1.02 46.88 21.32
CA ASN A 173 -0.41 45.66 20.80
C ASN A 173 -0.54 44.49 21.80
N LEU A 174 -0.45 44.75 23.10
CA LEU A 174 -0.61 43.75 24.16
C LEU A 174 -2.02 43.13 24.18
N GLN A 175 -3.07 43.92 23.90
CA GLN A 175 -4.45 43.40 23.80
C GLN A 175 -4.63 42.39 22.67
N HIS A 176 -3.83 42.51 21.60
CA HIS A 176 -3.78 41.57 20.49
C HIS A 176 -2.72 40.48 20.66
N ALA A 177 -2.12 40.34 21.84
CA ALA A 177 -1.14 39.32 22.15
C ALA A 177 -1.66 38.30 23.19
N THR A 178 -1.05 37.12 23.21
CA THR A 178 -1.30 36.04 24.18
C THR A 178 0.03 35.43 24.61
N THR A 179 0.05 34.80 25.79
CA THR A 179 1.23 34.18 26.38
C THR A 179 1.74 33.02 25.54
N TYR A 180 3.02 33.01 25.18
CA TYR A 180 3.66 31.93 24.43
C TYR A 180 3.75 30.64 25.26
N ILE A 181 4.25 30.76 26.49
CA ILE A 181 4.30 29.73 27.51
C ILE A 181 4.40 30.41 28.88
N ASN A 182 3.59 29.99 29.85
CA ASN A 182 3.70 30.46 31.23
C ASN A 182 4.54 29.49 32.07
N SER A 183 5.07 29.98 33.19
CA SER A 183 5.92 29.23 34.11
C SER A 183 5.29 27.91 34.56
N LYS A 184 4.00 27.90 34.89
CA LYS A 184 3.27 26.70 35.33
C LYS A 184 3.24 25.61 34.25
N LYS A 185 2.90 25.97 33.01
CA LYS A 185 2.88 25.03 31.88
C LYS A 185 4.29 24.54 31.55
N LEU A 186 5.28 25.43 31.54
CA LEU A 186 6.68 25.07 31.29
C LEU A 186 7.18 24.08 32.33
N ALA A 187 6.97 24.35 33.62
CA ALA A 187 7.33 23.43 34.71
C ALA A 187 6.65 22.05 34.58
N GLY A 188 5.44 22.00 34.01
CA GLY A 188 4.78 20.74 33.65
C GLY A 188 5.47 20.00 32.51
N TYR A 189 5.83 20.70 31.44
CA TYR A 189 6.54 20.12 30.30
C TYR A 189 7.94 19.60 30.65
N LEU A 190 8.66 20.27 31.55
CA LEU A 190 9.98 19.82 32.02
C LEU A 190 9.94 18.49 32.79
N LYS A 191 8.75 17.99 33.15
CA LYS A 191 8.55 16.68 33.80
C LYS A 191 8.25 15.54 32.81
N ALA A 192 8.19 15.80 31.51
CA ALA A 192 7.95 14.77 30.51
C ALA A 192 9.08 13.72 30.51
N LYS A 193 8.72 12.44 30.34
CA LYS A 193 9.67 11.32 30.42
C LYS A 193 10.66 11.32 29.28
N ASP A 194 10.19 11.70 28.10
CA ASP A 194 10.99 11.76 26.88
C ASP A 194 10.50 12.89 25.95
N THR A 195 11.24 13.09 24.86
CA THR A 195 10.96 14.14 23.86
C THR A 195 9.68 13.85 23.07
N GLU A 196 9.29 12.59 22.88
CA GLU A 196 8.07 12.24 22.16
C GLU A 196 6.83 12.61 22.98
N GLU A 197 6.79 12.18 24.24
CA GLU A 197 5.73 12.54 25.20
C GLU A 197 5.61 14.07 25.33
N LEU A 198 6.76 14.76 25.42
CA LEU A 198 6.82 16.22 25.43
C LEU A 198 6.14 16.83 24.19
N GLN A 199 6.54 16.40 22.98
CA GLN A 199 6.02 16.96 21.73
C GLN A 199 4.52 16.71 21.57
N ILE A 200 4.06 15.51 21.90
CA ILE A 200 2.63 15.14 21.88
C ILE A 200 1.85 16.06 22.84
N HIS A 201 2.35 16.26 24.05
CA HIS A 201 1.70 17.13 25.05
C HIS A 201 1.68 18.61 24.62
N ILE A 202 2.75 19.11 24.00
CA ILE A 202 2.80 20.48 23.46
C ILE A 202 1.76 20.66 22.36
N LEU A 203 1.70 19.73 21.40
CA LEU A 203 0.76 19.80 20.27
C LEU A 203 -0.68 19.68 20.74
N HIS A 204 -0.95 18.79 21.70
CA HIS A 204 -2.26 18.68 22.33
C HIS A 204 -2.67 19.99 23.02
N ASP A 205 -1.84 20.56 23.90
CA ASP A 205 -2.16 21.84 24.57
C ASP A 205 -2.34 23.00 23.58
N SER A 206 -1.50 23.05 22.54
CA SER A 206 -1.59 24.08 21.50
C SER A 206 -2.92 23.99 20.74
N SER A 207 -3.41 22.78 20.48
CA SER A 207 -4.74 22.58 19.87
C SER A 207 -5.91 23.04 20.76
N LEU A 208 -5.74 22.92 22.09
CA LEU A 208 -6.73 23.40 23.06
C LEU A 208 -6.74 24.92 23.18
N SER A 209 -5.58 25.57 22.98
CA SER A 209 -5.44 27.03 22.99
C SER A 209 -6.05 27.74 21.77
N ILE A 210 -6.61 27.00 20.80
CA ILE A 210 -7.25 27.60 19.62
C ILE A 210 -8.76 27.71 19.83
N ASP A 211 -9.34 28.86 19.51
CA ASP A 211 -10.79 29.11 19.51
C ASP A 211 -11.22 29.69 18.15
N ASN A 212 -12.46 29.38 17.74
CA ASN A 212 -13.07 29.98 16.56
C ASN A 212 -13.95 31.20 16.90
N ASN A 213 -14.25 31.44 18.19
CA ASN A 213 -15.08 32.56 18.64
C ASN A 213 -14.28 33.86 18.76
N LEU A 214 -14.64 34.87 17.96
CA LEU A 214 -14.02 36.21 17.94
C LEU A 214 -14.18 36.98 19.26
N ASN A 215 -15.24 36.71 20.03
CA ASN A 215 -15.59 37.42 21.26
C ASN A 215 -15.13 36.66 22.52
N SER A 216 -14.11 35.82 22.40
CA SER A 216 -13.67 34.98 23.51
C SER A 216 -12.77 35.79 24.48
N ASP A 217 -13.27 35.98 25.70
CA ASP A 217 -12.58 36.75 26.77
C ASP A 217 -11.41 35.99 27.42
N LYS A 218 -11.15 34.75 26.98
CA LYS A 218 -10.03 33.96 27.50
C LYS A 218 -8.71 34.63 27.12
N LYS A 219 -7.80 34.74 28.10
CA LYS A 219 -6.50 35.41 27.93
C LYS A 219 -5.48 34.56 27.18
N ASP A 220 -5.47 33.24 27.39
CA ASP A 220 -4.45 32.31 26.83
C ASP A 220 -4.95 31.53 25.61
N ILE A 221 -5.70 32.19 24.71
CA ILE A 221 -6.20 31.56 23.47
C ILE A 221 -5.80 32.37 22.25
N VAL A 222 -5.72 31.68 21.12
CA VAL A 222 -5.59 32.27 19.78
C VAL A 222 -6.89 32.11 19.04
N ILE A 223 -7.32 33.19 18.39
CA ILE A 223 -8.56 33.23 17.64
C ILE A 223 -8.24 32.97 16.17
N LEU A 224 -8.81 31.88 15.63
CA LEU A 224 -8.74 31.54 14.21
C LEU A 224 -10.17 31.47 13.66
N PRO A 225 -10.64 32.48 12.91
CA PRO A 225 -12.02 32.50 12.40
C PRO A 225 -12.31 31.30 11.49
N ALA A 226 -13.45 30.66 11.70
CA ALA A 226 -13.83 29.45 10.95
C ALA A 226 -13.88 29.69 9.43
N GLU A 227 -14.41 30.84 9.01
CA GLU A 227 -14.49 31.22 7.59
C GLU A 227 -13.11 31.35 6.93
N GLU A 228 -12.12 31.91 7.65
CA GLU A 228 -10.76 32.04 7.13
C GLU A 228 -10.08 30.65 7.02
N ILE A 229 -10.32 29.77 8.01
CA ILE A 229 -9.82 28.39 7.96
C ILE A 229 -10.44 27.62 6.80
N LYS A 230 -11.75 27.77 6.60
CA LYS A 230 -12.46 27.11 5.50
C LYS A 230 -11.86 27.52 4.15
N LYS A 231 -11.70 28.83 3.91
CA LYS A 231 -11.05 29.35 2.70
C LYS A 231 -9.63 28.82 2.53
N TYR A 232 -8.83 28.82 3.60
CA TYR A 232 -7.48 28.27 3.59
C TYR A 232 -7.47 26.78 3.21
N ARG A 233 -8.36 25.98 3.79
CA ARG A 233 -8.49 24.54 3.46
C ARG A 233 -8.96 24.31 2.02
N GLU A 234 -9.93 25.06 1.55
CA GLU A 234 -10.46 24.96 0.19
C GLU A 234 -9.45 25.39 -0.87
N GLN A 235 -8.60 26.38 -0.56
CA GLN A 235 -7.52 26.80 -1.45
C GLN A 235 -6.53 25.66 -1.71
N TYR A 236 -6.17 24.90 -0.66
CA TYR A 236 -5.18 23.83 -0.73
C TYR A 236 -5.77 22.42 -0.82
N SER A 237 -7.09 22.27 -0.96
CA SER A 237 -7.72 20.97 -1.23
C SER A 237 -7.53 20.53 -2.69
N LYS A 238 -7.19 21.46 -3.57
CA LYS A 238 -6.84 21.20 -4.97
C LYS A 238 -5.38 20.77 -5.06
N ASP A 239 -5.15 19.64 -5.72
CA ASP A 239 -3.86 18.96 -5.81
C ASP A 239 -2.75 19.86 -6.39
N ASP A 240 -3.10 20.78 -7.30
CA ASP A 240 -2.15 21.69 -7.94
C ASP A 240 -1.61 22.79 -7.02
N GLU A 241 -2.43 23.35 -6.15
CA GLU A 241 -2.00 24.39 -5.20
C GLU A 241 -1.22 23.77 -4.03
N PHE A 242 -1.63 22.58 -3.57
CA PHE A 242 -0.91 21.85 -2.53
C PHE A 242 0.50 21.43 -2.98
N LYS A 243 0.68 21.02 -4.24
CA LYS A 243 1.98 20.61 -4.79
C LYS A 243 3.00 21.75 -4.87
N LYS A 244 2.56 23.01 -4.99
CA LYS A 244 3.43 24.20 -5.07
C LYS A 244 4.05 24.60 -3.72
N LEU A 245 3.51 24.10 -2.62
CA LEU A 245 3.96 24.45 -1.27
C LEU A 245 5.30 23.82 -0.91
N SER A 246 6.09 24.51 -0.08
CA SER A 246 7.23 23.88 0.59
C SER A 246 6.75 22.79 1.55
N GLU A 247 7.62 21.84 1.91
CA GLU A 247 7.27 20.78 2.86
C GLU A 247 6.74 21.34 4.18
N LYS A 248 7.38 22.40 4.69
CA LYS A 248 6.92 23.08 5.90
C LYS A 248 5.49 23.63 5.76
N GLU A 249 5.16 24.23 4.62
CA GLU A 249 3.81 24.73 4.37
C GLU A 249 2.80 23.60 4.18
N LYS A 250 3.19 22.49 3.54
CA LYS A 250 2.38 21.26 3.46
C LYS A 250 2.09 20.68 4.84
N LEU A 251 3.05 20.73 5.78
CA LEU A 251 2.81 20.38 7.19
C LEU A 251 1.64 21.16 7.74
N THR A 252 1.72 22.47 7.61
CA THR A 252 0.80 23.42 8.21
C THR A 252 -0.59 23.25 7.64
N VAL A 253 -0.69 23.05 6.32
CA VAL A 253 -1.96 22.70 5.66
C VAL A 253 -2.53 21.38 6.19
N THR A 254 -1.70 20.33 6.28
CA THR A 254 -2.16 19.02 6.74
C THR A 254 -2.57 19.05 8.22
N GLN A 255 -1.83 19.76 9.07
CA GLN A 255 -2.18 20.02 10.47
C GLN A 255 -3.51 20.77 10.58
N ALA A 256 -3.75 21.77 9.73
CA ALA A 256 -5.02 22.48 9.67
C ALA A 256 -6.18 21.55 9.27
N ILE A 257 -5.99 20.71 8.23
CA ILE A 257 -7.01 19.73 7.79
C ILE A 257 -7.31 18.71 8.90
N THR A 258 -6.32 18.30 9.67
CA THR A 258 -6.47 17.38 10.80
C THR A 258 -7.20 18.02 11.97
N LEU A 259 -6.94 19.29 12.27
CA LEU A 259 -7.50 20.00 13.43
C LEU A 259 -8.92 20.52 13.21
N PHE A 260 -9.26 20.89 11.97
CA PHE A 260 -10.53 21.53 11.62
C PHE A 260 -11.42 20.62 10.74
N GLY A 261 -12.74 20.76 10.90
CA GLY A 261 -13.76 20.15 10.04
C GLY A 261 -14.08 21.02 8.82
N ASP A 262 -14.89 20.52 7.88
CA ASP A 262 -15.08 21.14 6.55
C ASP A 262 -15.69 22.55 6.59
N GLY A 263 -16.47 22.86 7.63
CA GLY A 263 -16.92 24.23 7.91
C GLY A 263 -15.86 25.16 8.53
N GLY A 264 -14.60 24.73 8.65
CA GLY A 264 -13.52 25.49 9.30
C GLY A 264 -13.56 25.49 10.83
N HIS A 265 -14.56 24.87 11.45
CA HIS A 265 -14.66 24.74 12.90
C HIS A 265 -13.71 23.67 13.46
N LYS A 266 -13.16 23.92 14.66
CA LYS A 266 -12.30 22.95 15.37
C LYS A 266 -13.07 21.64 15.61
N ARG A 267 -12.41 20.51 15.36
CA ARG A 267 -13.04 19.19 15.58
C ARG A 267 -13.36 18.98 17.06
N ARG A 268 -14.49 18.30 17.33
CA ARG A 268 -15.00 18.08 18.70
C ARG A 268 -14.19 17.04 19.49
N LYS A 269 -13.64 16.03 18.82
CA LYS A 269 -12.86 14.96 19.45
C LYS A 269 -11.37 15.31 19.35
N LEU A 270 -10.76 15.68 20.48
CA LEU A 270 -9.36 16.12 20.55
C LEU A 270 -8.47 15.18 21.38
N ASP A 271 -9.00 14.12 21.97
CA ASP A 271 -8.28 13.23 22.89
C ASP A 271 -6.99 12.61 22.30
N THR A 272 -6.94 12.47 20.97
CA THR A 272 -5.79 11.89 20.23
C THR A 272 -5.07 12.91 19.36
N ILE A 273 -5.52 14.18 19.35
CA ILE A 273 -5.06 15.18 18.39
C ILE A 273 -3.57 15.48 18.52
N GLY A 274 -3.02 15.43 19.74
CA GLY A 274 -1.57 15.61 19.96
C GLY A 274 -0.74 14.55 19.24
N ARG A 275 -1.19 13.28 19.30
CA ARG A 275 -0.54 12.15 18.62
C ARG A 275 -0.72 12.24 17.11
N ASP A 276 -1.92 12.60 16.65
CA ASP A 276 -2.21 12.76 15.23
C ASP A 276 -1.35 13.87 14.62
N LEU A 277 -1.28 15.04 15.28
CA LEU A 277 -0.44 16.16 14.86
C LEU A 277 1.06 15.82 14.94
N TYR A 278 1.49 15.10 15.98
CA TYR A 278 2.87 14.64 16.12
C TYR A 278 3.27 13.69 14.99
N THR A 279 2.38 12.78 14.61
CA THR A 279 2.62 11.87 13.48
C THR A 279 2.83 12.63 12.16
N LEU A 280 2.21 13.80 11.99
CA LEU A 280 2.43 14.66 10.84
C LEU A 280 3.79 15.35 10.87
N THR A 281 4.29 15.78 12.04
CA THR A 281 5.59 16.46 12.16
C THR A 281 6.76 15.50 11.88
N GLN A 282 6.61 14.21 12.18
CA GLN A 282 7.61 13.18 11.84
C GLN A 282 7.90 13.09 10.34
N LYS A 283 6.94 13.47 9.49
CA LYS A 283 7.15 13.51 8.03
C LYS A 283 8.10 14.63 7.58
N ILE A 284 8.38 15.63 8.42
CA ILE A 284 8.98 16.91 8.00
C ILE A 284 10.31 17.24 8.69
N THR A 285 10.69 16.51 9.73
CA THR A 285 11.98 16.68 10.42
C THR A 285 13.18 16.05 9.68
N HIS A 286 13.12 15.95 8.35
CA HIS A 286 14.27 15.53 7.52
C HIS A 286 14.99 16.75 6.95
N GLN A 287 15.90 17.32 7.76
CA GLN A 287 17.04 18.09 7.27
C GLN A 287 18.32 17.64 7.99
N ASP A 288 19.37 17.51 7.19
CA ASP A 288 20.66 16.86 7.46
C ASP A 288 21.29 17.11 8.84
N GLN A 289 21.59 16.05 9.58
CA GLN A 289 22.81 15.95 10.40
C GLN A 289 23.37 14.53 10.43
N LYS A 290 24.71 14.47 10.33
CA LYS A 290 25.58 13.30 10.14
C LYS A 290 25.69 12.39 11.38
N GLN A 291 25.79 11.09 11.07
CA GLN A 291 26.57 9.99 11.69
C GLN A 291 26.69 9.89 13.23
N ASN A 292 26.16 8.80 13.80
CA ASN A 292 26.96 7.63 14.19
C ASN A 292 26.07 6.40 14.44
N ASP A 293 26.60 5.23 14.08
CA ASP A 293 25.95 3.91 14.09
C ASP A 293 25.67 3.36 15.49
N GLU A 294 24.50 2.75 15.68
CA GLU A 294 24.31 1.38 16.21
C GLU A 294 22.81 1.05 16.34
N THR A 295 22.25 0.71 15.16
CA THR A 295 20.94 0.13 14.79
C THR A 295 20.59 0.88 13.51
N LEU A 296 20.91 0.30 12.34
CA LEU A 296 20.62 0.92 11.05
C LEU A 296 19.10 0.96 10.84
N LYS A 297 18.45 1.95 11.46
CA LYS A 297 17.10 2.35 11.11
C LYS A 297 17.13 2.81 9.66
N ILE A 298 16.14 2.39 8.87
CA ILE A 298 16.02 2.73 7.46
C ILE A 298 15.83 4.25 7.35
N ASN A 299 16.88 4.93 6.88
CA ASN A 299 16.93 6.39 6.75
C ASN A 299 16.19 6.89 5.50
N ARG A 300 16.28 6.15 4.37
CA ARG A 300 15.63 6.51 3.10
C ARG A 300 14.96 5.30 2.47
N GLU A 301 13.76 5.49 1.92
CA GLU A 301 13.02 4.41 1.24
C GLU A 301 13.77 3.85 0.04
N VAL A 302 14.56 4.70 -0.63
CA VAL A 302 15.41 4.29 -1.76
C VAL A 302 16.45 3.23 -1.39
N ASP A 303 16.80 3.10 -0.10
CA ASP A 303 17.73 2.07 0.36
C ASP A 303 17.10 0.66 0.34
N LEU A 304 15.77 0.59 0.28
CA LEU A 304 14.97 -0.64 0.17
C LEU A 304 14.71 -1.05 -1.28
N PHE A 305 14.92 -0.15 -2.25
CA PHE A 305 14.70 -0.45 -3.67
C PHE A 305 15.71 -1.47 -4.20
N PRO A 306 15.37 -2.22 -5.26
CA PRO A 306 16.23 -3.30 -5.76
C PRO A 306 17.64 -2.83 -6.10
N LYS A 307 18.62 -3.67 -5.77
CA LYS A 307 20.06 -3.50 -5.97
C LYS A 307 20.59 -4.79 -6.60
N PRO A 308 21.03 -4.76 -7.86
CA PRO A 308 21.04 -3.62 -8.76
C PRO A 308 19.63 -3.25 -9.28
N ALA A 309 19.44 -1.98 -9.62
CA ALA A 309 18.23 -1.48 -10.27
C ALA A 309 18.38 -1.58 -11.80
N LEU A 310 17.32 -2.02 -12.47
CA LEU A 310 17.25 -2.09 -13.93
C LEU A 310 16.47 -0.88 -14.45
N PHE A 311 16.99 -0.23 -15.48
CA PHE A 311 16.39 0.91 -16.15
C PHE A 311 16.20 0.62 -17.62
N TYR A 312 15.07 1.05 -18.19
CA TYR A 312 14.86 0.97 -19.63
C TYR A 312 15.16 2.30 -20.29
N ASN A 313 15.97 2.28 -21.35
CA ASN A 313 16.24 3.45 -22.18
C ASN A 313 16.50 3.01 -23.64
N ASN A 314 15.86 3.68 -24.61
CA ASN A 314 16.08 3.47 -26.05
C ASN A 314 16.11 2.00 -26.51
N GLY A 315 15.19 1.16 -26.02
CA GLY A 315 15.08 -0.24 -26.45
C GLY A 315 15.98 -1.22 -25.69
N GLN A 316 16.85 -0.74 -24.81
CA GLN A 316 17.78 -1.55 -24.04
C GLN A 316 17.56 -1.42 -22.54
N LEU A 317 17.99 -2.44 -21.80
CA LEU A 317 18.03 -2.41 -20.34
C LEU A 317 19.44 -2.06 -19.87
N PHE A 318 19.48 -1.23 -18.84
CA PHE A 318 20.68 -0.77 -18.18
C PHE A 318 20.64 -1.15 -16.71
N GLN A 319 21.78 -1.54 -16.18
CA GLN A 319 21.94 -1.89 -14.78
C GLN A 319 22.65 -0.75 -14.05
N ALA A 320 22.13 -0.36 -12.88
CA ALA A 320 22.78 0.55 -11.95
C ALA A 320 22.82 -0.04 -10.54
N ALA A 321 23.86 0.29 -9.78
CA ALA A 321 24.00 -0.21 -8.41
C ALA A 321 22.85 0.21 -7.48
N LYS A 322 22.28 1.41 -7.67
CA LYS A 322 21.12 1.93 -6.93
C LYS A 322 20.39 3.01 -7.73
N ILE A 323 19.14 3.26 -7.34
CA ILE A 323 18.34 4.38 -7.87
C ILE A 323 18.95 5.73 -7.43
N GLY A 324 18.95 6.71 -8.34
CA GLY A 324 19.54 8.03 -8.11
C GLY A 324 21.04 8.13 -8.43
N ASN A 325 21.68 7.04 -8.86
CA ASN A 325 22.97 7.16 -9.55
C ASN A 325 22.73 7.80 -10.92
N ASN A 326 23.24 9.01 -11.15
CA ASN A 326 23.02 9.81 -12.35
C ASN A 326 23.59 9.11 -13.62
N ILE A 327 22.80 8.27 -14.30
CA ILE A 327 23.00 7.71 -15.67
C ILE A 327 23.83 6.38 -15.67
N PRO A 328 23.59 5.41 -16.59
CA PRO A 328 23.69 3.98 -16.26
C PRO A 328 25.11 3.43 -16.21
N SER A 329 25.36 2.47 -15.31
CA SER A 329 26.69 1.87 -15.19
C SER A 329 27.04 0.94 -16.35
N GLN A 330 26.11 0.07 -16.83
CA GLN A 330 26.36 -0.89 -17.92
C GLN A 330 25.05 -1.32 -18.63
N VAL A 331 25.10 -1.58 -19.95
CA VAL A 331 24.01 -2.23 -20.71
C VAL A 331 23.94 -3.71 -20.31
N VAL A 332 22.74 -4.23 -20.05
CA VAL A 332 22.53 -5.66 -19.81
C VAL A 332 22.86 -6.44 -21.09
N SER A 333 23.84 -7.34 -21.00
CA SER A 333 24.30 -8.18 -22.11
C SER A 333 24.37 -9.64 -21.68
N SER A 334 24.43 -10.54 -22.66
CA SER A 334 24.56 -11.99 -22.44
C SER A 334 25.61 -12.54 -23.40
N ASN A 335 26.66 -13.14 -22.84
CA ASN A 335 27.77 -13.75 -23.58
C ASN A 335 27.88 -15.25 -23.26
N LEU A 336 26.76 -15.91 -22.98
CA LEU A 336 26.74 -17.33 -22.62
C LEU A 336 27.20 -18.19 -23.80
N THR A 337 28.11 -19.12 -23.54
CA THR A 337 28.38 -20.22 -24.46
C THR A 337 27.16 -21.14 -24.56
N ASN A 338 27.12 -22.00 -25.58
CA ASN A 338 26.04 -22.97 -25.73
C ASN A 338 25.91 -23.89 -24.50
N ASP A 339 27.02 -24.32 -23.92
CA ASP A 339 27.04 -25.18 -22.74
C ASP A 339 26.52 -24.44 -21.50
N GLN A 340 26.97 -23.20 -21.29
CA GLN A 340 26.46 -22.36 -20.19
C GLN A 340 24.96 -22.07 -20.32
N LEU A 341 24.48 -21.80 -21.54
CA LEU A 341 23.06 -21.61 -21.78
C LEU A 341 22.26 -22.89 -21.52
N LYS A 342 22.77 -24.06 -21.94
CA LYS A 342 22.14 -25.35 -21.66
C LYS A 342 22.05 -25.62 -20.16
N ASP A 343 23.12 -25.36 -19.41
CA ASP A 343 23.15 -25.56 -17.96
C ASP A 343 22.17 -24.64 -17.22
N ALA A 344 22.08 -23.38 -17.65
CA ALA A 344 21.15 -22.41 -17.09
C ALA A 344 19.68 -22.77 -17.38
N LEU A 345 19.40 -23.29 -18.59
CA LEU A 345 18.09 -23.84 -18.95
C LEU A 345 17.77 -25.13 -18.20
N GLN A 346 18.75 -26.01 -17.99
CA GLN A 346 18.54 -27.22 -17.18
C GLN A 346 18.21 -26.84 -15.73
N LEU A 347 18.87 -25.82 -15.16
CA LEU A 347 18.50 -25.30 -13.84
C LEU A 347 17.05 -24.81 -13.79
N PHE A 348 16.57 -24.13 -14.84
CA PHE A 348 15.16 -23.74 -14.95
C PHE A 348 14.23 -24.97 -14.87
N CYS A 349 14.53 -26.01 -15.64
CA CYS A 349 13.78 -27.27 -15.61
C CYS A 349 13.83 -27.96 -14.23
N ASP A 350 15.01 -28.00 -13.61
CA ASP A 350 15.21 -28.67 -12.32
C ASP A 350 14.44 -27.98 -11.19
N ILE A 351 14.34 -26.65 -11.20
CA ILE A 351 13.51 -25.90 -10.24
C ILE A 351 12.02 -26.25 -10.41
N VAL A 352 11.55 -26.34 -11.66
CA VAL A 352 10.15 -26.74 -11.94
C VAL A 352 9.90 -28.18 -11.49
N HIS A 353 10.86 -29.07 -11.76
CA HIS A 353 10.80 -30.47 -11.35
C HIS A 353 10.76 -30.59 -9.81
N GLU A 354 11.55 -29.80 -9.09
CA GLU A 354 11.57 -29.78 -7.62
C GLU A 354 10.16 -29.56 -7.04
N TYR A 355 9.44 -28.56 -7.56
CA TYR A 355 8.08 -28.23 -7.10
C TYR A 355 7.03 -29.21 -7.60
N ASN A 356 7.30 -29.97 -8.66
CA ASN A 356 6.37 -30.97 -9.19
C ASN A 356 6.51 -32.34 -8.49
N THR A 357 7.74 -32.76 -8.19
CA THR A 357 8.04 -34.16 -7.84
C THR A 357 8.18 -34.36 -6.33
N TYR A 358 8.80 -33.40 -5.62
CA TYR A 358 9.06 -33.52 -4.18
C TYR A 358 7.97 -32.91 -3.30
N LYS A 359 6.79 -32.67 -3.87
CA LYS A 359 5.61 -32.17 -3.14
C LYS A 359 4.53 -33.24 -3.09
N ASP A 360 3.73 -33.26 -2.03
CA ASP A 360 2.60 -34.21 -1.90
C ASP A 360 1.63 -34.09 -3.07
N VAL A 361 1.41 -32.85 -3.52
CA VAL A 361 0.73 -32.50 -4.77
C VAL A 361 1.67 -31.63 -5.57
N GLY A 362 1.98 -32.04 -6.79
CA GLY A 362 2.91 -31.31 -7.66
C GLY A 362 2.42 -29.91 -8.00
N GLU A 363 3.27 -28.92 -7.74
CA GLU A 363 3.01 -27.48 -7.98
C GLU A 363 4.02 -26.90 -8.99
N GLY A 364 4.50 -27.74 -9.92
CA GLY A 364 5.43 -27.33 -10.97
C GLY A 364 4.88 -26.25 -11.90
N TRP A 365 3.55 -26.21 -12.10
CA TRP A 365 2.90 -25.19 -12.93
C TRP A 365 3.06 -23.79 -12.32
N GLN A 366 2.78 -23.67 -11.01
CA GLN A 366 2.96 -22.44 -10.26
C GLN A 366 4.42 -22.00 -10.25
N ALA A 367 5.36 -22.94 -10.07
CA ALA A 367 6.79 -22.63 -10.09
C ALA A 367 7.27 -22.16 -11.47
N CYS A 368 6.86 -22.83 -12.54
CA CYS A 368 7.19 -22.48 -13.93
C CYS A 368 6.65 -21.08 -14.27
N ASP A 369 5.37 -20.83 -14.01
CA ASP A 369 4.74 -19.55 -14.30
C ASP A 369 5.31 -18.39 -13.48
N PHE A 370 5.67 -18.64 -12.22
CA PHE A 370 6.40 -17.66 -11.42
C PHE A 370 7.74 -17.29 -12.06
N MET A 371 8.51 -18.28 -12.51
CA MET A 371 9.82 -18.06 -13.14
C MET A 371 9.67 -17.30 -14.47
N LEU A 372 8.66 -17.63 -15.27
CA LEU A 372 8.33 -16.91 -16.51
C LEU A 372 7.97 -15.45 -16.22
N PHE A 373 7.08 -15.20 -15.26
CA PHE A 373 6.74 -13.85 -14.82
C PHE A 373 7.96 -13.09 -14.32
N LEU A 374 8.81 -13.73 -13.50
CA LEU A 374 10.03 -13.15 -12.97
C LEU A 374 10.95 -12.65 -14.09
N TYR A 375 11.15 -13.46 -15.14
CA TYR A 375 12.02 -13.11 -16.26
C TYR A 375 11.41 -12.10 -17.22
N GLU A 376 10.08 -12.03 -17.34
CA GLU A 376 9.39 -11.03 -18.16
C GLU A 376 9.09 -9.72 -17.42
N SER A 377 9.25 -9.73 -16.09
CA SER A 377 8.86 -8.63 -15.22
C SER A 377 9.35 -7.23 -15.67
N PRO A 378 10.58 -7.03 -16.22
CA PRO A 378 11.02 -5.72 -16.68
C PRO A 378 10.31 -5.19 -17.94
N TRP A 379 9.53 -6.04 -18.62
CA TRP A 379 8.90 -5.77 -19.91
C TRP A 379 7.37 -5.76 -19.86
N LEU A 380 6.75 -6.10 -18.73
CA LEU A 380 5.27 -6.12 -18.61
C LEU A 380 4.64 -4.78 -18.99
N TRP A 381 5.30 -3.65 -18.72
CA TRP A 381 4.81 -2.33 -19.13
C TRP A 381 4.67 -2.17 -20.65
N LYS A 382 5.52 -2.81 -21.47
CA LYS A 382 5.36 -2.84 -22.93
C LYS A 382 4.15 -3.66 -23.34
N ILE A 383 3.94 -4.82 -22.72
CA ILE A 383 2.78 -5.69 -22.99
C ILE A 383 1.48 -4.96 -22.65
N ARG A 384 1.47 -4.28 -21.50
CA ARG A 384 0.39 -3.37 -21.08
C ARG A 384 0.11 -2.27 -22.10
N ASN A 385 1.16 -1.67 -22.67
CA ASN A 385 1.01 -0.65 -23.73
C ASN A 385 0.44 -1.26 -25.02
N LEU A 386 0.86 -2.47 -25.40
CA LEU A 386 0.33 -3.17 -26.56
C LEU A 386 -1.18 -3.44 -26.42
N TYR A 387 -1.63 -3.86 -25.23
CA TYR A 387 -3.06 -4.07 -24.96
C TYR A 387 -3.86 -2.78 -25.11
N GLU A 388 -3.37 -1.66 -24.57
CA GLU A 388 -4.04 -0.35 -24.69
C GLU A 388 -4.12 0.14 -26.15
N LEU A 389 -3.10 -0.15 -26.96
CA LEU A 389 -3.04 0.24 -28.37
C LEU A 389 -3.73 -0.76 -29.31
N SER A 390 -4.11 -1.93 -28.82
CA SER A 390 -4.80 -2.95 -29.60
C SER A 390 -6.28 -2.58 -29.81
N ASN A 391 -6.83 -2.92 -30.98
CA ASN A 391 -8.28 -2.84 -31.23
C ASN A 391 -9.07 -4.01 -30.58
N SER A 392 -8.45 -4.72 -29.64
CA SER A 392 -9.05 -5.88 -28.98
C SER A 392 -9.93 -5.46 -27.80
N ASN A 393 -10.76 -6.37 -27.29
CA ASN A 393 -11.53 -6.15 -26.06
C ASN A 393 -10.67 -6.30 -24.78
N ARG A 394 -9.36 -6.49 -24.90
CA ARG A 394 -8.44 -6.62 -23.77
C ARG A 394 -8.06 -5.24 -23.24
N SER A 395 -8.03 -5.10 -21.92
CA SER A 395 -7.66 -3.85 -21.26
C SER A 395 -6.25 -3.94 -20.71
N ARG A 396 -5.53 -2.81 -20.64
CA ARG A 396 -4.21 -2.69 -19.97
C ARG A 396 -4.13 -3.40 -18.61
N GLU A 397 -5.23 -3.35 -17.85
CA GLU A 397 -5.35 -3.95 -16.52
C GLU A 397 -5.44 -5.49 -16.50
N ASP A 398 -5.59 -6.15 -17.66
CA ASP A 398 -5.58 -7.62 -17.78
C ASP A 398 -4.18 -8.23 -17.72
N VAL A 399 -3.15 -7.41 -17.85
CA VAL A 399 -1.78 -7.79 -17.55
C VAL A 399 -1.53 -7.44 -16.08
N PRO A 400 -1.10 -8.35 -15.21
CA PRO A 400 -0.83 -8.05 -13.81
C PRO A 400 0.42 -7.17 -13.65
N ILE A 401 0.43 -6.27 -12.65
CA ILE A 401 1.67 -5.54 -12.22
C ILE A 401 2.38 -6.22 -11.06
N ALA A 402 1.74 -7.22 -10.47
CA ALA A 402 2.24 -7.91 -9.30
C ALA A 402 1.87 -9.38 -9.33
N VAL A 403 2.73 -10.21 -8.72
CA VAL A 403 2.45 -11.62 -8.45
C VAL A 403 2.56 -11.87 -6.94
N ALA A 404 1.64 -12.66 -6.40
CA ALA A 404 1.62 -13.07 -5.00
C ALA A 404 1.65 -14.59 -4.90
N LEU A 405 2.73 -15.12 -4.31
CA LEU A 405 2.85 -16.51 -3.94
C LEU A 405 2.13 -16.70 -2.60
N ILE A 406 1.02 -17.42 -2.62
CA ILE A 406 0.12 -17.55 -1.46
C ILE A 406 0.03 -19.00 -0.98
N GLY A 407 -0.26 -19.20 0.30
CA GLY A 407 -0.56 -20.53 0.85
C GLY A 407 -0.07 -20.70 2.29
N GLN A 408 -0.14 -21.92 2.83
CA GLN A 408 0.28 -22.22 4.20
C GLN A 408 1.79 -22.08 4.44
N GLY A 409 2.22 -21.99 5.69
CA GLY A 409 3.64 -21.99 6.04
C GLY A 409 4.35 -23.26 5.53
N ARG A 410 5.67 -23.18 5.26
CA ARG A 410 6.52 -24.31 4.85
C ARG A 410 6.22 -24.95 3.48
N THR A 411 5.41 -24.31 2.63
CA THR A 411 5.10 -24.80 1.26
C THR A 411 6.14 -24.40 0.19
N GLY A 412 7.26 -23.77 0.58
CA GLY A 412 8.36 -23.40 -0.35
C GLY A 412 8.31 -21.99 -0.92
N LYS A 413 7.27 -21.20 -0.62
CA LYS A 413 7.10 -19.84 -1.18
C LYS A 413 8.32 -18.93 -0.96
N SER A 414 8.87 -18.88 0.26
CA SER A 414 10.09 -18.10 0.53
C SER A 414 11.35 -18.75 -0.08
N THR A 415 11.39 -20.08 -0.24
CA THR A 415 12.49 -20.75 -0.97
C THR A 415 12.51 -20.29 -2.44
N LEU A 416 11.36 -20.33 -3.12
CA LEU A 416 11.24 -19.90 -4.51
C LEU A 416 11.35 -18.38 -4.66
N GLY A 417 10.53 -17.63 -3.92
CA GLY A 417 10.39 -16.18 -4.04
C GLY A 417 11.53 -15.37 -3.44
N LYS A 418 12.08 -15.75 -2.28
CA LYS A 418 13.18 -15.02 -1.63
C LYS A 418 14.55 -15.57 -1.99
N LYS A 419 14.75 -16.87 -1.84
CA LYS A 419 16.10 -17.46 -1.96
C LYS A 419 16.52 -17.73 -3.40
N LEU A 420 15.64 -18.30 -4.23
CA LEU A 420 15.95 -18.60 -5.64
C LEU A 420 15.75 -17.38 -6.52
N ALA A 421 14.58 -16.73 -6.51
CA ALA A 421 14.27 -15.62 -7.43
C ALA A 421 15.32 -14.49 -7.37
N ALA A 422 15.75 -14.11 -6.17
CA ALA A 422 16.76 -13.06 -5.99
C ALA A 422 18.09 -13.43 -6.69
N LYS A 423 18.56 -14.68 -6.53
CA LYS A 423 19.75 -15.17 -7.23
C LYS A 423 19.54 -15.22 -8.75
N LEU A 424 18.37 -15.66 -9.18
CA LEU A 424 18.03 -15.84 -10.60
C LEU A 424 17.95 -14.53 -11.38
N ILE A 425 17.73 -13.39 -10.72
CA ILE A 425 17.76 -12.07 -11.37
C ILE A 425 18.96 -11.21 -10.95
N GLY A 426 19.86 -11.76 -10.14
CA GLY A 426 21.04 -11.05 -9.65
C GLY A 426 20.71 -9.95 -8.63
N ALA A 427 19.53 -9.99 -8.00
CA ALA A 427 19.15 -9.04 -6.97
C ALA A 427 19.79 -9.41 -5.63
N HIS A 428 20.44 -8.43 -5.00
CA HIS A 428 21.16 -8.59 -3.74
C HIS A 428 20.31 -8.23 -2.52
N ASN A 429 19.14 -7.62 -2.72
CA ASN A 429 18.23 -7.26 -1.64
C ASN A 429 16.83 -7.80 -1.90
N PHE A 430 16.33 -8.47 -0.88
CA PHE A 430 14.97 -8.95 -0.80
C PHE A 430 14.42 -8.50 0.54
N LEU A 431 13.28 -7.82 0.53
CA LEU A 431 12.76 -7.22 1.75
C LEU A 431 11.99 -8.26 2.55
N ASP A 432 12.32 -8.41 3.82
CA ASP A 432 11.39 -9.05 4.75
C ASP A 432 10.29 -8.04 5.10
N SER A 433 9.02 -8.43 5.13
CA SER A 433 7.97 -7.48 5.57
C SER A 433 8.28 -6.94 6.96
N GLY A 434 8.94 -7.71 7.83
CA GLY A 434 9.42 -7.25 9.13
C GLY A 434 10.36 -6.06 9.02
N MET A 435 11.18 -5.93 7.98
CA MET A 435 12.01 -4.72 7.75
C MET A 435 11.15 -3.48 7.48
N LEU A 436 9.93 -3.67 7.00
CA LEU A 436 8.95 -2.64 6.73
C LEU A 436 8.08 -2.30 7.95
N ASP A 437 8.35 -2.93 9.10
CA ASP A 437 7.77 -2.56 10.40
C ASP A 437 8.10 -1.10 10.71
N SER A 438 7.12 -0.37 11.25
CA SER A 438 7.25 1.03 11.57
C SER A 438 8.45 1.33 12.46
N LYS A 439 8.77 0.42 13.39
CA LYS A 439 9.91 0.53 14.32
C LYS A 439 11.28 0.54 13.63
N ASN A 440 11.37 -0.01 12.42
CA ASN A 440 12.63 -0.14 11.68
C ASN A 440 12.94 1.11 10.84
N TYR A 441 12.01 2.05 10.74
CA TYR A 441 12.25 3.34 10.13
C TYR A 441 12.65 4.36 11.18
N VAL A 442 13.59 5.23 10.82
CA VAL A 442 14.00 6.34 11.66
C VAL A 442 12.81 7.20 12.05
N ASN A 443 11.83 7.32 11.14
CA ASN A 443 10.68 8.22 11.26
C ASN A 443 9.44 7.59 11.86
N GLY A 444 9.43 6.29 12.16
CA GLY A 444 8.20 5.58 12.52
C GLY A 444 7.15 5.64 11.40
N LYS A 445 6.96 4.55 10.65
CA LYS A 445 5.82 4.50 9.71
C LYS A 445 4.53 4.13 10.43
N SER A 446 3.39 4.10 9.73
CA SER A 446 2.11 3.79 10.37
C SER A 446 2.01 2.30 10.76
N ASN A 447 1.29 1.51 9.98
CA ASN A 447 1.25 0.06 10.09
C ASN A 447 2.05 -0.51 8.90
N ILE A 448 2.74 -1.63 9.11
CA ILE A 448 3.47 -2.40 8.10
C ILE A 448 2.79 -2.46 6.72
N ASN A 449 1.47 -2.64 6.62
CA ASN A 449 0.76 -2.72 5.34
C ASN A 449 0.69 -1.37 4.60
N MET A 450 0.50 -0.27 5.34
CA MET A 450 0.51 1.07 4.76
C MET A 450 1.94 1.45 4.38
N THR A 451 2.93 1.10 5.20
CA THR A 451 4.36 1.22 4.86
C THR A 451 4.67 0.54 3.53
N ILE A 452 4.27 -0.74 3.39
CA ILE A 452 4.44 -1.49 2.15
C ILE A 452 3.80 -0.72 1.00
N THR A 453 2.55 -0.26 1.15
CA THR A 453 1.85 0.47 0.07
C THR A 453 2.57 1.75 -0.33
N THR A 454 3.04 2.55 0.63
CA THR A 454 3.81 3.77 0.36
C THR A 454 5.13 3.45 -0.33
N THR A 455 5.89 2.46 0.13
CA THR A 455 7.16 2.08 -0.50
C THR A 455 6.97 1.56 -1.93
N LEU A 456 5.89 0.81 -2.19
CA LEU A 456 5.53 0.38 -3.55
C LEU A 456 5.16 1.57 -4.44
N SER A 457 4.39 2.53 -3.90
CA SER A 457 4.01 3.76 -4.59
C SER A 457 5.21 4.61 -4.95
N ASP A 458 6.08 4.87 -3.98
CA ASP A 458 7.30 5.65 -4.18
C ASP A 458 8.22 5.00 -5.20
N TYR A 459 8.29 3.67 -5.23
CA TYR A 459 9.06 2.93 -6.23
C TYR A 459 8.47 3.08 -7.63
N VAL A 460 7.15 2.94 -7.81
CA VAL A 460 6.48 3.14 -9.10
C VAL A 460 6.68 4.55 -9.65
N TYR A 461 6.59 5.55 -8.78
CA TYR A 461 6.73 6.95 -9.17
C TYR A 461 8.18 7.44 -9.15
N SER A 462 9.14 6.57 -8.87
CA SER A 462 10.55 6.88 -9.09
C SER A 462 10.85 6.83 -10.59
N ASN A 463 11.57 7.83 -11.11
CA ASN A 463 11.84 7.93 -12.54
C ASN A 463 12.71 6.76 -13.03
N GLY A 464 12.12 5.81 -13.75
CA GLY A 464 12.80 4.92 -14.70
C GLY A 464 13.11 3.45 -14.34
N PRO A 465 12.91 2.92 -13.12
CA PRO A 465 13.24 1.53 -12.86
C PRO A 465 12.16 0.57 -13.39
N VAL A 466 12.61 -0.63 -13.79
CA VAL A 466 11.75 -1.75 -14.23
C VAL A 466 12.03 -3.04 -13.47
N SER A 467 13.04 -3.06 -12.61
CA SER A 467 13.34 -4.23 -11.77
C SER A 467 12.17 -4.56 -10.83
N PRO A 468 11.84 -5.84 -10.62
CA PRO A 468 10.79 -6.21 -9.67
C PRO A 468 11.21 -5.88 -8.24
N LEU A 469 10.32 -5.27 -7.45
CA LEU A 469 10.50 -5.13 -6.01
C LEU A 469 9.85 -6.31 -5.29
N MET A 470 10.64 -7.02 -4.49
CA MET A 470 10.23 -8.25 -3.85
C MET A 470 10.14 -8.13 -2.33
N ILE A 471 9.05 -8.64 -1.73
CA ILE A 471 8.79 -8.57 -0.29
C ILE A 471 8.31 -9.94 0.24
N ASP A 472 8.99 -10.52 1.23
CA ASP A 472 8.58 -11.74 1.95
C ASP A 472 7.48 -11.45 2.95
N ASP A 473 6.70 -12.49 3.22
CA ASP A 473 5.87 -12.61 4.42
C ASP A 473 4.92 -11.43 4.62
N VAL A 474 4.38 -10.95 3.49
CA VAL A 474 3.39 -9.89 3.47
C VAL A 474 2.07 -10.45 4.01
N SER A 475 1.45 -9.69 4.91
CA SER A 475 0.16 -10.06 5.47
C SER A 475 -0.91 -10.14 4.37
N PRO A 476 -1.70 -11.24 4.28
CA PRO A 476 -2.83 -11.37 3.34
C PRO A 476 -3.79 -10.17 3.37
N ASP A 477 -3.94 -9.57 4.55
CA ASP A 477 -4.74 -8.38 4.80
C ASP A 477 -4.40 -7.22 3.87
N LEU A 478 -3.15 -7.07 3.41
CA LEU A 478 -2.74 -5.97 2.53
C LEU A 478 -3.69 -5.83 1.34
N THR A 479 -4.00 -6.96 0.70
CA THR A 479 -4.80 -7.02 -0.53
C THR A 479 -6.28 -6.69 -0.32
N THR A 480 -6.75 -6.68 0.93
CA THR A 480 -8.14 -6.35 1.28
C THR A 480 -8.31 -4.91 1.78
N ARG A 481 -7.21 -4.14 1.92
CA ARG A 481 -7.26 -2.75 2.37
C ARG A 481 -7.63 -1.80 1.23
N THR A 482 -8.54 -0.87 1.50
CA THR A 482 -9.02 0.14 0.55
C THR A 482 -7.89 1.00 -0.02
N TYR A 483 -6.86 1.34 0.78
CA TYR A 483 -5.74 2.15 0.31
C TYR A 483 -4.85 1.40 -0.69
N PHE A 484 -4.61 0.10 -0.46
CA PHE A 484 -3.81 -0.72 -1.38
C PHE A 484 -4.58 -0.98 -2.67
N GLU A 485 -5.89 -1.25 -2.57
CA GLU A 485 -6.78 -1.36 -3.72
C GLU A 485 -6.78 -0.06 -4.55
N ARG A 486 -6.88 1.11 -3.90
CA ARG A 486 -6.81 2.40 -4.58
C ARG A 486 -5.47 2.60 -5.28
N PHE A 487 -4.37 2.30 -4.61
CA PHE A 487 -3.02 2.38 -5.19
C PHE A 487 -2.87 1.50 -6.43
N ILE A 488 -3.21 0.22 -6.33
CA ILE A 488 -3.10 -0.73 -7.45
C ILE A 488 -4.00 -0.30 -8.61
N LYS A 489 -5.23 0.16 -8.35
CA LYS A 489 -6.12 0.72 -9.37
C LYS A 489 -5.53 1.96 -10.03
N GLU A 490 -4.98 2.88 -9.26
CA GLU A 490 -4.37 4.12 -9.76
C GLU A 490 -3.22 3.81 -10.71
N VAL A 491 -2.25 2.98 -10.29
CA VAL A 491 -1.10 2.61 -11.13
C VAL A 491 -1.52 1.89 -12.40
N THR A 492 -2.51 1.01 -12.30
CA THR A 492 -2.93 0.20 -13.45
C THR A 492 -3.83 0.93 -14.45
N ASN A 493 -4.64 1.89 -13.99
CA ASN A 493 -5.59 2.65 -14.80
C ASN A 493 -5.01 3.96 -15.36
N ASN A 494 -3.92 4.46 -14.77
CA ASN A 494 -3.33 5.72 -15.19
C ASN A 494 -2.72 5.57 -16.59
N ARG A 495 -3.46 6.04 -17.60
CA ARG A 495 -3.08 6.00 -19.01
C ARG A 495 -1.91 6.94 -19.34
N ASN A 496 -1.52 7.82 -18.43
CA ASN A 496 -0.31 8.64 -18.57
C ASN A 496 0.96 7.89 -18.12
N LEU A 497 0.82 6.73 -17.47
CA LEU A 497 1.93 5.84 -17.11
C LEU A 497 2.25 4.86 -18.26
N THR A 498 2.55 5.36 -19.45
CA THR A 498 3.01 4.55 -20.60
C THR A 498 4.53 4.36 -20.63
N HIS A 499 5.24 4.98 -19.68
CA HIS A 499 6.68 4.86 -19.51
C HIS A 499 7.07 3.55 -18.81
N PRO A 500 8.38 3.21 -18.73
CA PRO A 500 8.84 2.04 -18.01
C PRO A 500 8.37 2.03 -16.55
N LEU A 501 7.79 0.91 -16.13
CA LEU A 501 7.22 0.73 -14.79
C LEU A 501 7.77 -0.54 -14.15
N PRO A 502 8.03 -0.52 -12.84
CA PRO A 502 8.42 -1.72 -12.12
C PRO A 502 7.22 -2.64 -11.83
N THR A 503 7.53 -3.85 -11.41
CA THR A 503 6.55 -4.85 -10.96
C THR A 503 6.81 -5.25 -9.52
N PHE A 504 5.88 -6.00 -8.93
CA PHE A 504 5.96 -6.42 -7.53
C PHE A 504 5.84 -7.93 -7.35
N ILE A 505 6.61 -8.48 -6.41
CA ILE A 505 6.55 -9.90 -6.05
C ILE A 505 6.34 -10.00 -4.53
N PHE A 506 5.31 -10.72 -4.13
CA PHE A 506 4.98 -10.94 -2.73
C PHE A 506 4.99 -12.43 -2.39
N THR A 507 5.44 -12.78 -1.20
CA THR A 507 5.02 -14.04 -0.57
C THR A 507 4.05 -13.73 0.56
N MET A 508 2.99 -14.52 0.70
CA MET A 508 1.95 -14.29 1.70
C MET A 508 1.52 -15.60 2.36
N ASN A 509 1.55 -15.64 3.68
CA ASN A 509 1.15 -16.80 4.45
C ASN A 509 -0.32 -16.71 4.89
N ARG A 510 -1.10 -17.76 4.66
CA ARG A 510 -2.48 -17.86 5.14
C ARG A 510 -2.51 -17.99 6.67
N ARG A 511 -3.39 -17.25 7.36
CA ARG A 511 -3.53 -17.29 8.83
C ARG A 511 -4.67 -18.22 9.22
N GLU A 512 -4.38 -19.30 9.96
CA GLU A 512 -5.32 -20.41 10.21
C GLU A 512 -6.53 -20.11 11.11
N SER A 513 -6.69 -18.91 11.67
CA SER A 513 -7.65 -18.67 12.76
C SER A 513 -8.78 -17.66 12.48
N SER A 514 -9.02 -17.25 11.24
CA SER A 514 -10.20 -16.40 10.97
C SER A 514 -10.78 -16.54 9.57
N ILE A 515 -12.11 -16.48 9.47
CA ILE A 515 -12.90 -16.23 8.25
C ILE A 515 -12.41 -14.95 7.50
N LYS A 516 -11.60 -14.11 8.16
CA LYS A 516 -10.95 -12.90 7.61
C LYS A 516 -9.60 -13.16 6.92
N SER A 517 -9.11 -14.40 6.90
CA SER A 517 -7.85 -14.80 6.22
C SER A 517 -8.01 -15.01 4.70
N GLN A 518 -8.88 -14.22 4.07
CA GLN A 518 -9.16 -14.34 2.64
C GLN A 518 -8.27 -13.37 1.87
N PHE A 519 -7.50 -13.90 0.92
CA PHE A 519 -6.91 -13.09 -0.16
C PHE A 519 -8.04 -12.35 -0.88
N SER A 520 -7.76 -11.17 -1.42
CA SER A 520 -8.78 -10.41 -2.14
C SER A 520 -9.21 -11.16 -3.40
N LEU A 521 -10.47 -11.57 -3.44
CA LEU A 521 -11.11 -12.19 -4.60
C LEU A 521 -11.92 -11.18 -5.43
N LYS A 522 -11.77 -9.88 -5.14
CA LYS A 522 -12.41 -8.85 -5.95
C LYS A 522 -11.86 -8.92 -7.37
N THR A 523 -12.74 -8.97 -8.38
CA THR A 523 -12.35 -9.04 -9.80
C THR A 523 -11.33 -7.95 -10.16
N GLU A 524 -11.52 -6.74 -9.63
CA GLU A 524 -10.62 -5.61 -9.89
C GLU A 524 -9.20 -5.86 -9.37
N MET A 525 -9.04 -6.54 -8.24
CA MET A 525 -7.74 -6.92 -7.70
C MET A 525 -7.15 -8.12 -8.44
N MET A 526 -7.96 -9.15 -8.73
CA MET A 526 -7.49 -10.37 -9.41
C MET A 526 -7.01 -10.13 -10.84
N ARG A 527 -7.51 -9.10 -11.52
CA ARG A 527 -6.98 -8.69 -12.83
C ARG A 527 -5.57 -8.09 -12.72
N ARG A 528 -5.26 -7.43 -11.60
CA ARG A 528 -4.06 -6.58 -11.42
C ARG A 528 -2.95 -7.25 -10.60
N LEU A 529 -3.31 -8.23 -9.77
CA LEU A 529 -2.44 -9.03 -8.91
C LEU A 529 -2.67 -10.51 -9.21
N TRP A 530 -1.64 -11.18 -9.74
CA TRP A 530 -1.70 -12.59 -10.09
C TRP A 530 -1.37 -13.46 -8.89
N TYR A 531 -2.30 -14.32 -8.48
CA TYR A 531 -2.10 -15.22 -7.34
C TYR A 531 -1.59 -16.58 -7.82
N LEU A 532 -0.53 -17.08 -7.19
CA LEU A 532 0.00 -18.43 -7.39
C LEU A 532 -0.10 -19.17 -6.05
N SER A 533 -0.97 -20.18 -5.97
CA SER A 533 -1.26 -20.89 -4.71
C SER A 533 -0.37 -22.12 -4.55
N PHE A 534 0.35 -22.14 -3.44
CA PHE A 534 1.25 -23.19 -2.97
C PHE A 534 0.73 -23.72 -1.63
N GLU A 535 -0.08 -24.77 -1.66
CA GLU A 535 -0.74 -25.36 -0.50
C GLU A 535 -0.07 -26.66 -0.06
N SER A 536 0.62 -27.36 -0.96
CA SER A 536 1.24 -28.64 -0.65
C SER A 536 2.55 -28.47 0.13
N THR A 537 2.75 -29.32 1.12
CA THR A 537 4.05 -29.51 1.76
C THR A 537 4.98 -30.33 0.87
N PHE A 538 6.27 -30.24 1.15
CA PHE A 538 7.24 -31.11 0.51
C PHE A 538 7.22 -32.48 1.19
N SER A 539 7.32 -33.52 0.37
CA SER A 539 7.24 -34.92 0.75
C SER A 539 8.60 -35.61 0.60
N GLY A 540 8.79 -36.74 1.28
CA GLY A 540 10.01 -37.56 1.15
C GLY A 540 11.10 -37.32 2.20
N ASN A 541 12.29 -37.91 1.96
CA ASN A 541 13.42 -37.84 2.89
C ASN A 541 14.01 -36.42 2.93
N ASN A 542 14.01 -35.80 4.12
CA ASN A 542 14.52 -34.45 4.35
C ASN A 542 15.98 -34.26 3.90
N GLU A 543 16.87 -35.25 4.10
CA GLU A 543 18.28 -35.14 3.72
C GLU A 543 18.46 -35.04 2.20
N LYS A 544 17.84 -35.97 1.44
CA LYS A 544 17.90 -35.96 -0.03
C LYS A 544 17.33 -34.68 -0.63
N ARG A 545 16.30 -34.14 0.02
CA ARG A 545 15.69 -32.86 -0.39
C ARG A 545 16.59 -31.67 -0.06
N GLU A 546 17.21 -31.64 1.12
CA GLU A 546 18.17 -30.59 1.46
C GLU A 546 19.36 -30.60 0.49
N GLU A 547 19.86 -31.79 0.12
CA GLU A 547 20.89 -31.93 -0.92
C GLU A 547 20.43 -31.39 -2.28
N ALA A 548 19.22 -31.74 -2.73
CA ALA A 548 18.63 -31.24 -3.98
C ALA A 548 18.48 -29.70 -3.96
N LEU A 549 17.92 -29.14 -2.88
CA LEU A 549 17.77 -27.70 -2.70
C LEU A 549 19.13 -26.99 -2.65
N ASN A 550 20.11 -27.54 -1.95
CA ASN A 550 21.47 -27.00 -1.90
C ASN A 550 22.13 -27.00 -3.28
N SER A 551 21.93 -28.07 -4.06
CA SER A 551 22.38 -28.14 -5.46
C SER A 551 21.77 -27.01 -6.30
N LEU A 552 20.45 -26.81 -6.21
CA LEU A 552 19.76 -25.70 -6.90
C LEU A 552 20.31 -24.34 -6.46
N PHE A 553 20.51 -24.12 -5.16
CA PHE A 553 21.05 -22.85 -4.65
C PHE A 553 22.49 -22.58 -5.08
N ASN A 554 23.31 -23.61 -5.23
CA ASN A 554 24.71 -23.48 -5.66
C ASN A 554 24.81 -23.16 -7.16
N ARG A 555 23.87 -23.68 -7.95
CA ARG A 555 23.79 -23.41 -9.40
C ARG A 555 23.07 -22.11 -9.75
N ALA A 556 22.22 -21.59 -8.86
CA ALA A 556 21.42 -20.39 -9.11
C ALA A 556 22.26 -19.13 -9.32
N ASN A 557 22.13 -18.54 -10.50
CA ASN A 557 22.77 -17.32 -10.96
C ASN A 557 21.83 -16.52 -11.89
N ASP A 558 22.26 -15.36 -12.38
CA ASP A 558 21.46 -14.46 -13.21
C ASP A 558 21.68 -14.58 -14.72
N ASP A 559 22.37 -15.64 -15.16
CA ASP A 559 22.79 -15.82 -16.55
C ASP A 559 21.59 -15.97 -17.50
N LEU A 560 20.67 -16.88 -17.17
CA LEU A 560 19.47 -17.09 -17.97
C LEU A 560 18.57 -15.84 -17.98
N PHE A 561 18.50 -15.11 -16.87
CA PHE A 561 17.75 -13.86 -16.80
C PHE A 561 18.33 -12.80 -17.75
N LYS A 562 19.64 -12.59 -17.75
CA LYS A 562 20.34 -11.68 -18.69
C LYS A 562 20.14 -12.10 -20.14
N TYR A 563 20.23 -13.39 -20.44
CA TYR A 563 19.92 -13.93 -21.76
C TYR A 563 18.49 -13.58 -22.19
N CYS A 564 17.51 -13.82 -21.32
CA CYS A 564 16.11 -13.48 -21.57
C CYS A 564 15.91 -11.97 -21.76
N GLN A 565 16.59 -11.11 -21.00
CA GLN A 565 16.49 -9.65 -21.15
C GLN A 565 16.96 -9.18 -22.53
N VAL A 566 18.08 -9.72 -23.04
CA VAL A 566 18.57 -9.42 -24.39
C VAL A 566 17.58 -9.90 -25.45
N LYS A 567 17.05 -11.12 -25.31
CA LYS A 567 16.08 -11.67 -26.27
C LYS A 567 14.71 -11.00 -26.23
N LEU A 568 14.25 -10.56 -25.07
CA LEU A 568 13.04 -9.74 -24.95
C LEU A 568 13.24 -8.36 -25.57
N ALA A 569 14.42 -7.76 -25.44
CA ALA A 569 14.74 -6.51 -26.13
C ALA A 569 14.67 -6.65 -27.65
N GLU A 570 15.24 -7.73 -28.20
CA GLU A 570 15.12 -8.08 -29.63
C GLU A 570 13.66 -8.29 -30.04
N PHE A 571 12.90 -9.07 -29.26
CA PHE A 571 11.47 -9.33 -29.51
C PHE A 571 10.64 -8.05 -29.55
N PHE A 572 10.78 -7.19 -28.53
CA PHE A 572 10.01 -5.94 -28.42
C PHE A 572 10.54 -4.79 -29.28
N ALA A 573 11.66 -4.96 -29.99
CA ALA A 573 12.10 -4.01 -31.00
C ALA A 573 11.23 -4.08 -32.25
N ASN A 574 10.69 -5.26 -32.57
CA ASN A 574 9.82 -5.45 -33.74
C ASN A 574 8.78 -6.55 -33.48
N VAL A 575 7.68 -6.19 -32.81
CA VAL A 575 6.57 -7.12 -32.55
C VAL A 575 5.72 -7.28 -33.81
N SER A 576 5.66 -8.50 -34.35
CA SER A 576 4.84 -8.79 -35.53
C SER A 576 3.34 -8.78 -35.18
N SER A 577 2.47 -8.61 -36.19
CA SER A 577 1.02 -8.70 -35.97
C SER A 577 0.55 -10.10 -35.52
N ALA A 578 1.33 -11.15 -35.81
CA ALA A 578 1.05 -12.50 -35.33
C ALA A 578 1.38 -12.62 -33.84
N ASP A 579 2.57 -12.14 -33.45
CA ASP A 579 3.01 -12.12 -32.05
C ASP A 579 2.08 -11.27 -31.19
N ALA A 580 1.63 -10.11 -31.68
CA ALA A 580 0.66 -9.27 -30.99
C ALA A 580 -0.64 -10.04 -30.64
N LYS A 581 -1.14 -10.88 -31.55
CA LYS A 581 -2.33 -11.72 -31.30
C LYS A 581 -2.09 -12.82 -30.28
N GLU A 582 -0.88 -13.39 -30.25
CA GLU A 582 -0.54 -14.39 -29.24
C GLU A 582 -0.35 -13.74 -27.86
N ILE A 583 0.25 -12.55 -27.82
CA ILE A 583 0.36 -11.72 -26.62
C ILE A 583 -1.03 -11.40 -26.03
N GLU A 584 -2.02 -11.05 -26.86
CA GLU A 584 -3.41 -10.81 -26.39
C GLU A 584 -4.10 -12.04 -25.77
N LYS A 585 -3.65 -13.25 -26.14
CA LYS A 585 -4.15 -14.51 -25.60
C LYS A 585 -3.43 -14.90 -24.32
N ASP A 586 -2.11 -14.73 -24.31
CA ASP A 586 -1.21 -15.08 -23.22
C ASP A 586 -0.16 -13.97 -23.07
N TYR A 587 -0.27 -13.18 -22.00
CA TYR A 587 0.70 -12.11 -21.75
C TYR A 587 2.11 -12.65 -21.45
N LEU A 588 2.26 -13.94 -21.09
CA LEU A 588 3.56 -14.61 -20.92
C LEU A 588 4.11 -15.16 -22.24
N TYR A 589 3.41 -14.98 -23.37
CA TYR A 589 3.84 -15.48 -24.67
C TYR A 589 5.27 -15.06 -25.05
N PRO A 590 5.70 -13.79 -24.90
CA PRO A 590 7.04 -13.38 -25.31
C PRO A 590 8.12 -14.18 -24.60
N ILE A 591 8.10 -14.25 -23.27
CA ILE A 591 9.10 -15.03 -22.52
C ILE A 591 8.99 -16.53 -22.79
N LYS A 592 7.78 -17.08 -22.91
CA LYS A 592 7.58 -18.49 -23.27
C LYS A 592 8.17 -18.80 -24.63
N SER A 593 7.99 -17.94 -25.63
CA SER A 593 8.53 -18.15 -26.97
C SER A 593 10.06 -18.22 -26.94
N ILE A 594 10.71 -17.29 -26.23
CA ILE A 594 12.17 -17.21 -26.09
C ILE A 594 12.73 -18.47 -25.40
N ILE A 595 12.16 -18.84 -24.25
CA ILE A 595 12.63 -20.01 -23.49
C ILE A 595 12.33 -21.30 -24.26
N LYS A 596 11.16 -21.42 -24.90
CA LYS A 596 10.81 -22.59 -25.72
C LYS A 596 11.79 -22.79 -26.87
N ILE A 597 12.15 -21.74 -27.59
CA ILE A 597 13.16 -21.80 -28.67
C ILE A 597 14.51 -22.26 -28.10
N ALA A 598 14.92 -21.69 -26.96
CA ALA A 598 16.19 -22.03 -26.32
C ALA A 598 16.21 -23.49 -25.81
N LEU A 599 15.14 -23.98 -25.18
CA LEU A 599 15.01 -25.37 -24.71
C LEU A 599 14.98 -26.37 -25.86
N LYS A 600 14.27 -26.04 -26.96
CA LYS A 600 14.22 -26.90 -28.16
C LYS A 600 15.57 -27.04 -28.83
N LYS A 601 16.39 -25.99 -28.82
CA LYS A 601 17.76 -26.03 -29.35
C LYS A 601 18.62 -27.13 -28.69
N PHE A 602 18.34 -27.46 -27.43
CA PHE A 602 19.07 -28.46 -26.67
C PHE A 602 18.25 -29.73 -26.35
N GLU A 603 17.10 -29.91 -27.02
CA GLU A 603 16.23 -31.10 -26.87
C GLU A 603 15.73 -31.37 -25.44
N ILE A 604 15.60 -30.33 -24.61
CA ILE A 604 15.15 -30.45 -23.21
C ILE A 604 13.74 -29.88 -22.97
N TYR A 605 13.06 -29.39 -24.01
CA TYR A 605 11.71 -28.81 -23.90
C TYR A 605 10.67 -29.80 -23.37
N ASP A 606 10.78 -31.08 -23.73
CA ASP A 606 9.83 -32.13 -23.34
C ASP A 606 9.77 -32.35 -21.82
N GLN A 607 10.76 -31.88 -21.06
CA GLN A 607 10.74 -31.93 -19.59
C GLN A 607 9.66 -31.02 -18.98
N ILE A 608 9.25 -29.96 -19.70
CA ILE A 608 8.39 -28.89 -19.16
C ILE A 608 7.27 -28.44 -20.12
N ASP A 609 7.11 -29.10 -21.26
CA ASP A 609 6.21 -28.70 -22.35
C ASP A 609 4.76 -28.45 -21.90
N LYS A 610 4.25 -29.27 -20.98
CA LYS A 610 2.90 -29.19 -20.43
C LYS A 610 2.64 -27.85 -19.76
N TYR A 611 3.65 -27.27 -19.09
CA TYR A 611 3.53 -26.00 -18.36
C TYR A 611 3.49 -24.77 -19.29
N PHE A 612 3.79 -24.93 -20.59
CA PHE A 612 3.77 -23.83 -21.57
C PHE A 612 2.41 -23.67 -22.25
N SER A 613 1.45 -24.58 -21.99
CA SER A 613 0.17 -24.64 -22.71
C SER A 613 -0.89 -23.63 -22.25
N GLU A 614 -1.00 -23.39 -20.95
CA GLU A 614 -1.90 -22.38 -20.35
C GLU A 614 -1.21 -21.72 -19.15
N ASN A 615 -1.62 -20.50 -18.78
CA ASN A 615 -1.19 -19.89 -17.52
C ASN A 615 -2.02 -20.41 -16.36
N TYR A 616 -1.41 -20.49 -15.19
CA TYR A 616 -2.04 -20.78 -13.91
C TYR A 616 -3.10 -19.73 -13.61
N ASP A 617 -4.29 -20.19 -13.25
CA ASP A 617 -5.41 -19.32 -12.91
C ASP A 617 -5.96 -19.71 -11.54
N TYR A 618 -5.63 -18.88 -10.54
CA TYR A 618 -6.07 -19.06 -9.16
C TYR A 618 -7.59 -19.01 -9.01
N SER A 619 -8.29 -18.24 -9.86
CA SER A 619 -9.76 -18.19 -9.84
C SER A 619 -10.36 -19.57 -10.16
N LEU A 620 -9.72 -20.34 -11.05
CA LEU A 620 -10.11 -21.71 -11.36
C LEU A 620 -9.88 -22.62 -10.16
N PHE A 621 -8.74 -22.50 -9.49
CA PHE A 621 -8.39 -23.35 -8.35
C PHE A 621 -9.35 -23.14 -7.17
N VAL A 622 -9.55 -21.89 -6.73
CA VAL A 622 -10.53 -21.55 -5.67
C VAL A 622 -11.93 -21.90 -6.12
N GLY A 623 -12.27 -21.54 -7.36
CA GLY A 623 -13.56 -21.82 -7.95
C GLY A 623 -13.92 -23.29 -7.90
N ARG A 624 -13.00 -24.17 -8.29
CA ARG A 624 -13.21 -25.63 -8.25
C ARG A 624 -13.45 -26.12 -6.84
N ASN A 625 -12.67 -25.68 -5.86
CA ASN A 625 -12.80 -26.10 -4.47
C ASN A 625 -14.12 -25.61 -3.85
N ASP A 626 -14.43 -24.32 -3.99
CA ASP A 626 -15.64 -23.69 -3.45
C ASP A 626 -16.89 -24.32 -4.08
N TRP A 627 -16.91 -24.47 -5.41
CA TRP A 627 -18.02 -25.11 -6.12
C TRP A 627 -18.16 -26.59 -5.75
N ALA A 628 -17.07 -27.36 -5.66
CA ALA A 628 -17.13 -28.76 -5.26
C ALA A 628 -17.71 -28.92 -3.85
N MET A 629 -17.27 -28.11 -2.88
CA MET A 629 -17.79 -28.12 -1.52
C MET A 629 -19.29 -27.76 -1.48
N LEU A 630 -19.68 -26.68 -2.18
CA LEU A 630 -21.06 -26.23 -2.26
C LEU A 630 -21.98 -27.30 -2.84
N ILE A 631 -21.58 -27.91 -3.96
CA ILE A 631 -22.38 -28.95 -4.62
C ILE A 631 -22.46 -30.20 -3.74
N ASN A 632 -21.36 -30.61 -3.09
CA ASN A 632 -21.36 -31.77 -2.20
C ASN A 632 -22.36 -31.63 -1.05
N GLN A 633 -22.49 -30.43 -0.47
CA GLN A 633 -23.45 -30.12 0.60
C GLN A 633 -24.90 -29.95 0.13
N ALA A 634 -25.14 -29.84 -1.18
CA ALA A 634 -26.46 -29.57 -1.73
C ALA A 634 -27.38 -30.80 -1.77
N GLU A 635 -28.64 -30.63 -1.39
CA GLU A 635 -29.69 -31.64 -1.47
C GLU A 635 -30.35 -31.65 -2.87
N THR A 636 -30.37 -32.82 -3.52
CA THR A 636 -31.08 -33.00 -4.79
C THR A 636 -32.60 -32.85 -4.61
N GLY A 637 -33.27 -32.17 -5.53
CA GLY A 637 -34.71 -31.92 -5.51
C GLY A 637 -35.12 -30.62 -4.80
N LYS A 638 -34.31 -30.15 -3.85
CA LYS A 638 -34.53 -28.89 -3.11
C LYS A 638 -33.52 -27.82 -3.50
N ASP A 639 -32.23 -28.13 -3.43
CA ASP A 639 -31.14 -27.20 -3.72
C ASP A 639 -30.66 -27.31 -5.17
N ILE A 640 -30.68 -28.51 -5.73
CA ILE A 640 -30.32 -28.77 -7.14
C ILE A 640 -31.46 -29.50 -7.85
N ILE A 641 -31.90 -28.96 -8.99
CA ILE A 641 -32.94 -29.56 -9.84
C ILE A 641 -32.33 -29.88 -11.20
N PHE A 642 -32.43 -31.13 -11.63
CA PHE A 642 -31.94 -31.56 -12.92
C PHE A 642 -33.01 -31.42 -14.00
N THR A 643 -32.63 -30.83 -15.14
CA THR A 643 -33.50 -30.60 -16.29
C THR A 643 -32.77 -30.92 -17.59
N GLN A 644 -33.52 -31.35 -18.60
CA GLN A 644 -32.99 -31.57 -19.94
C GLN A 644 -33.43 -30.40 -20.82
N GLN A 645 -32.45 -29.68 -21.39
CA GLN A 645 -32.73 -28.53 -22.25
C GLN A 645 -31.82 -28.58 -23.48
N ASN A 646 -32.41 -28.58 -24.67
CA ASN A 646 -31.71 -28.65 -25.96
C ASN A 646 -30.74 -29.84 -26.03
N ASP A 647 -31.21 -31.06 -25.68
CA ASP A 647 -30.44 -32.30 -25.63
C ASP A 647 -29.20 -32.29 -24.71
N ARG A 648 -29.09 -31.30 -23.82
CA ARG A 648 -28.05 -31.24 -22.79
C ARG A 648 -28.66 -31.36 -21.41
N LEU A 649 -28.00 -32.16 -20.58
CA LEU A 649 -28.36 -32.30 -19.18
C LEU A 649 -27.83 -31.08 -18.40
N LYS A 650 -28.75 -30.38 -17.74
CA LYS A 650 -28.47 -29.17 -16.98
C LYS A 650 -28.89 -29.33 -15.53
N ALA A 651 -28.16 -28.67 -14.64
CA ALA A 651 -28.48 -28.55 -13.23
C ALA A 651 -28.87 -27.10 -12.91
N GLN A 652 -30.06 -26.90 -12.35
CA GLN A 652 -30.45 -25.65 -11.74
C GLN A 652 -30.04 -25.67 -10.27
N VAL A 653 -29.07 -24.83 -9.90
CA VAL A 653 -28.61 -24.63 -8.51
C VAL A 653 -29.36 -23.44 -7.92
N ASN A 654 -30.23 -23.69 -6.94
CA ASN A 654 -31.13 -22.67 -6.39
C ASN A 654 -30.41 -21.68 -5.48
N LYS A 655 -30.84 -20.41 -5.52
CA LYS A 655 -30.32 -19.31 -4.67
C LYS A 655 -30.32 -19.65 -3.18
N GLN A 656 -31.29 -20.44 -2.72
CA GLN A 656 -31.42 -20.83 -1.31
C GLN A 656 -30.18 -21.57 -0.80
N LEU A 657 -29.50 -22.34 -1.66
CA LEU A 657 -28.25 -23.03 -1.30
C LEU A 657 -27.18 -22.03 -0.85
N PHE A 658 -27.04 -20.89 -1.54
CA PHE A 658 -26.08 -19.84 -1.21
C PHE A 658 -26.44 -19.09 0.08
N ASN A 659 -27.73 -18.99 0.43
CA ASN A 659 -28.15 -18.44 1.71
C ASN A 659 -27.77 -19.35 2.89
N LYS A 660 -27.80 -20.69 2.71
CA LYS A 660 -27.44 -21.66 3.76
C LYS A 660 -25.97 -21.56 4.17
N VAL A 661 -25.09 -21.20 3.24
CA VAL A 661 -23.64 -21.07 3.47
C VAL A 661 -23.24 -19.63 3.84
N SER A 662 -24.20 -18.76 4.10
CA SER A 662 -23.99 -17.34 4.36
C SER A 662 -24.06 -17.05 5.87
N ASP A 663 -23.02 -16.42 6.44
CA ASP A 663 -22.89 -16.21 7.90
C ASP A 663 -23.84 -15.12 8.47
N SER A 664 -24.97 -14.81 7.83
CA SER A 664 -26.01 -13.87 8.30
C SER A 664 -25.57 -12.44 8.65
N THR A 665 -24.34 -12.04 8.31
CA THR A 665 -23.86 -10.65 8.42
C THR A 665 -24.12 -9.90 7.11
N ALA A 666 -24.38 -8.58 7.18
CA ALA A 666 -24.65 -7.74 5.99
C ALA A 666 -23.53 -7.77 4.92
N ARG A 667 -22.32 -8.24 5.27
CA ARG A 667 -21.18 -8.40 4.35
C ARG A 667 -21.19 -9.71 3.55
N ASN A 668 -21.96 -10.72 3.96
CA ASN A 668 -22.04 -12.03 3.34
C ASN A 668 -23.51 -12.41 3.10
N SER A 669 -24.25 -11.63 2.30
CA SER A 669 -25.62 -12.03 1.89
C SER A 669 -25.55 -13.08 0.79
N GLY A 670 -26.56 -13.97 0.68
CA GLY A 670 -26.55 -15.00 -0.35
C GLY A 670 -26.59 -14.46 -1.80
N SER A 671 -27.03 -13.22 -2.01
CA SER A 671 -26.90 -12.54 -3.31
C SER A 671 -25.43 -12.22 -3.65
N MET A 672 -24.64 -11.73 -2.69
CA MET A 672 -23.20 -11.49 -2.88
C MET A 672 -22.42 -12.80 -3.04
N LEU A 673 -22.81 -13.86 -2.33
CA LEU A 673 -22.22 -15.19 -2.54
C LEU A 673 -22.53 -15.73 -3.93
N MET A 674 -23.76 -15.60 -4.43
CA MET A 674 -24.07 -15.97 -5.81
C MET A 674 -23.16 -15.23 -6.80
N GLU A 675 -23.03 -13.90 -6.70
CA GLU A 675 -22.17 -13.12 -7.59
C GLU A 675 -20.71 -13.62 -7.54
N ARG A 676 -20.18 -13.90 -6.34
CA ARG A 676 -18.84 -14.48 -6.16
C ARG A 676 -18.69 -15.84 -6.84
N TYR A 677 -19.63 -16.75 -6.65
CA TYR A 677 -19.60 -18.09 -7.27
C TYR A 677 -19.76 -18.01 -8.80
N PHE A 678 -20.51 -17.05 -9.31
CA PHE A 678 -20.61 -16.80 -10.76
C PHE A 678 -19.27 -16.36 -11.35
N GLN A 679 -18.54 -15.48 -10.65
CA GLN A 679 -17.23 -15.00 -11.10
C GLN A 679 -16.18 -16.11 -11.20
N TYR A 680 -16.32 -17.20 -10.44
CA TYR A 680 -15.45 -18.38 -10.55
C TYR A 680 -15.70 -19.23 -11.79
N LEU A 681 -16.88 -19.14 -12.43
CA LEU A 681 -17.21 -19.98 -13.57
C LEU A 681 -16.55 -19.43 -14.84
N PRO A 682 -15.63 -20.17 -15.47
CA PRO A 682 -14.84 -19.62 -16.56
C PRO A 682 -15.66 -19.64 -17.84
N ARG A 683 -15.78 -18.47 -18.47
CA ARG A 683 -16.57 -18.32 -19.70
C ARG A 683 -16.12 -19.26 -20.82
N LYS A 684 -14.81 -19.58 -20.90
CA LYS A 684 -14.22 -20.48 -21.91
C LYS A 684 -14.79 -21.90 -21.89
N TYR A 685 -15.30 -22.37 -20.75
CA TYR A 685 -15.85 -23.72 -20.63
C TYR A 685 -17.36 -23.78 -20.88
N HIS A 686 -18.03 -22.66 -21.15
CA HIS A 686 -19.47 -22.59 -21.41
C HIS A 686 -20.31 -23.35 -20.35
N ILE A 687 -19.94 -23.19 -19.08
CA ILE A 687 -20.55 -23.89 -17.94
C ILE A 687 -21.92 -23.30 -17.62
N SER A 688 -22.01 -21.98 -17.51
CA SER A 688 -23.26 -21.25 -17.29
C SER A 688 -23.24 -19.98 -18.12
N SER A 689 -24.35 -19.71 -18.82
CA SER A 689 -24.47 -18.53 -19.68
C SER A 689 -25.09 -17.33 -18.98
N GLN A 690 -25.87 -17.54 -17.91
CA GLN A 690 -26.64 -16.49 -17.23
C GLN A 690 -26.82 -16.81 -15.74
N GLN A 691 -26.57 -15.81 -14.89
CA GLN A 691 -27.06 -15.78 -13.50
C GLN A 691 -28.52 -15.34 -13.52
N THR A 692 -29.44 -16.13 -12.95
CA THR A 692 -30.84 -15.75 -12.83
C THR A 692 -31.14 -15.22 -11.42
N SER A 693 -32.28 -14.55 -11.24
CA SER A 693 -32.75 -14.13 -9.91
C SER A 693 -33.00 -15.31 -8.96
N THR A 694 -33.18 -16.52 -9.51
CA THR A 694 -33.52 -17.75 -8.79
C THR A 694 -32.34 -18.69 -8.56
N GLY A 695 -31.20 -18.51 -9.24
CA GLY A 695 -30.06 -19.43 -9.13
C GLY A 695 -29.12 -19.43 -10.33
N PHE A 696 -28.46 -20.58 -10.54
CA PHE A 696 -27.61 -20.85 -11.71
C PHE A 696 -28.18 -21.98 -12.54
N ILE A 697 -28.06 -21.87 -13.86
CA ILE A 697 -28.27 -23.00 -14.77
C ILE A 697 -26.90 -23.42 -15.28
N ILE A 698 -26.53 -24.67 -14.98
CA ILE A 698 -25.20 -25.23 -15.22
C ILE A 698 -25.30 -26.39 -16.21
N ASP A 699 -24.49 -26.39 -17.25
CA ASP A 699 -24.27 -27.55 -18.12
C ASP A 699 -23.40 -28.57 -17.37
N ILE A 700 -23.97 -29.74 -17.06
CA ILE A 700 -23.32 -30.71 -16.16
C ILE A 700 -22.01 -31.21 -16.76
N LYS A 701 -22.00 -31.54 -18.05
CA LYS A 701 -20.83 -32.10 -18.72
C LYS A 701 -19.67 -31.11 -18.71
N ASN A 702 -19.95 -29.85 -18.98
CA ASN A 702 -18.93 -28.81 -18.97
C ASN A 702 -18.44 -28.49 -17.54
N PHE A 703 -19.33 -28.52 -16.57
CA PHE A 703 -19.01 -28.29 -15.15
C PHE A 703 -18.12 -29.39 -14.58
N ASP A 704 -18.50 -30.66 -14.75
CA ASP A 704 -17.75 -31.81 -14.25
C ASP A 704 -16.37 -31.92 -14.94
N LYS A 705 -16.33 -31.69 -16.27
CA LYS A 705 -15.05 -31.56 -17.00
C LYS A 705 -14.16 -30.46 -16.43
N TRP A 706 -14.75 -29.33 -16.05
CA TRP A 706 -14.00 -28.23 -15.45
C TRP A 706 -13.55 -28.55 -14.03
N LEU A 707 -14.38 -29.20 -13.21
CA LEU A 707 -14.02 -29.66 -11.86
C LEU A 707 -12.93 -30.75 -11.88
N GLY A 708 -12.86 -31.52 -12.96
CA GLY A 708 -11.96 -32.67 -13.07
C GLY A 708 -12.49 -33.92 -12.36
N ASN A 709 -13.80 -33.97 -12.10
CA ASN A 709 -14.50 -35.10 -11.48
C ASN A 709 -15.98 -35.13 -11.92
N ASP A 710 -16.68 -36.21 -11.61
CA ASP A 710 -18.07 -36.42 -12.03
C ASP A 710 -19.10 -36.01 -10.95
N THR A 711 -18.84 -34.94 -10.18
CA THR A 711 -19.63 -34.60 -8.99
C THR A 711 -21.12 -34.36 -9.29
N LEU A 712 -21.47 -33.54 -10.29
CA LEU A 712 -22.88 -33.28 -10.61
C LEU A 712 -23.54 -34.47 -11.32
N MET A 713 -22.81 -35.15 -12.21
CA MET A 713 -23.29 -36.36 -12.87
C MET A 713 -23.62 -37.45 -11.86
N THR A 714 -22.76 -37.66 -10.86
CA THR A 714 -22.99 -38.62 -9.77
C THR A 714 -24.24 -38.25 -8.96
N LYS A 715 -24.44 -36.96 -8.65
CA LYS A 715 -25.66 -36.51 -7.96
C LYS A 715 -26.93 -36.67 -8.80
N TYR A 716 -26.84 -36.52 -10.12
CA TYR A 716 -27.94 -36.79 -11.04
C TYR A 716 -28.30 -38.28 -11.07
N GLN A 717 -27.30 -39.15 -11.25
CA GLN A 717 -27.50 -40.61 -11.24
C GLN A 717 -28.11 -41.10 -9.93
N ASN A 718 -27.71 -40.50 -8.81
CA ASN A 718 -28.23 -40.81 -7.49
C ASN A 718 -29.55 -40.07 -7.15
N SER A 719 -30.15 -39.32 -8.06
CA SER A 719 -31.42 -38.62 -7.82
C SER A 719 -32.62 -39.57 -7.84
N ASP A 720 -33.67 -39.24 -7.07
CA ASP A 720 -34.87 -40.09 -6.97
C ASP A 720 -35.57 -40.30 -8.32
N LYS A 721 -35.52 -39.31 -9.22
CA LYS A 721 -36.04 -39.46 -10.59
C LYS A 721 -35.32 -40.53 -11.40
N VAL A 722 -34.00 -40.61 -11.29
CA VAL A 722 -33.20 -41.61 -12.03
C VAL A 722 -33.29 -42.97 -11.35
N ARG A 723 -33.27 -43.04 -10.01
CA ARG A 723 -33.51 -44.30 -9.28
C ARG A 723 -34.89 -44.89 -9.56
N ALA A 724 -35.94 -44.06 -9.62
CA ALA A 724 -37.28 -44.50 -9.97
C ALA A 724 -37.33 -45.06 -11.40
N HIS A 725 -36.70 -44.39 -12.37
CA HIS A 725 -36.61 -44.90 -13.74
C HIS A 725 -35.80 -46.20 -13.84
N GLN A 726 -34.65 -46.29 -13.15
CA GLN A 726 -33.83 -47.51 -13.12
C GLN A 726 -34.56 -48.68 -12.44
N GLN A 727 -35.32 -48.44 -11.37
CA GLN A 727 -36.16 -49.45 -10.75
C GLN A 727 -37.29 -49.90 -11.68
N GLN A 728 -37.92 -48.97 -12.40
CA GLN A 728 -38.97 -49.29 -13.36
C GLN A 728 -38.42 -50.09 -14.55
N ASP A 729 -37.25 -49.71 -15.07
CA ASP A 729 -36.56 -50.45 -16.14
C ASP A 729 -36.09 -51.82 -15.67
N ALA A 730 -35.58 -51.95 -14.44
CA ALA A 730 -35.23 -53.24 -13.85
C ALA A 730 -36.46 -54.14 -13.68
N VAL A 731 -37.61 -53.58 -13.28
CA VAL A 731 -38.90 -54.29 -13.24
C VAL A 731 -39.35 -54.69 -14.64
N ILE A 732 -39.22 -53.83 -15.65
CA ILE A 732 -39.52 -54.14 -17.05
C ILE A 732 -38.60 -55.24 -17.60
N GLN A 733 -37.30 -55.20 -17.27
CA GLN A 733 -36.35 -56.23 -17.68
C GLN A 733 -36.61 -57.56 -16.97
N MET A 734 -36.93 -57.56 -15.67
CA MET A 734 -37.39 -58.76 -14.96
C MET A 734 -38.69 -59.31 -15.57
N ALA A 735 -39.65 -58.45 -15.90
CA ALA A 735 -40.88 -58.87 -16.56
C ALA A 735 -40.62 -59.50 -17.94
N LYS A 736 -39.73 -58.91 -18.76
CA LYS A 736 -39.29 -59.49 -20.03
C LYS A 736 -38.59 -60.83 -19.85
N ALA A 737 -37.66 -60.94 -18.88
CA ALA A 737 -36.98 -62.20 -18.56
C ALA A 737 -37.96 -63.28 -18.07
N THR A 738 -38.96 -62.89 -17.29
CA THR A 738 -40.00 -63.80 -16.78
C THR A 738 -40.91 -64.27 -17.91
N THR A 739 -41.26 -63.38 -18.83
CA THR A 739 -42.06 -63.71 -20.02
C THR A 739 -41.30 -64.68 -20.93
N GLN A 740 -39.99 -64.44 -21.15
CA GLN A 740 -39.11 -65.34 -21.90
C GLN A 740 -38.95 -66.70 -21.22
N MET A 741 -38.78 -66.76 -19.89
CA MET A 741 -38.75 -68.04 -19.16
C MET A 741 -40.10 -68.78 -19.25
N THR A 742 -41.21 -68.06 -19.23
CA THR A 742 -42.55 -68.65 -19.35
C THR A 742 -42.80 -69.20 -20.75
N GLU A 743 -42.36 -68.48 -21.79
CA GLU A 743 -42.37 -68.97 -23.17
C GLU A 743 -41.44 -70.17 -23.38
N MET A 744 -40.24 -70.14 -22.81
CA MET A 744 -39.34 -71.31 -22.80
C MET A 744 -39.99 -72.50 -22.10
N GLY A 745 -40.66 -72.27 -20.96
CA GLY A 745 -41.40 -73.32 -20.24
C GLY A 745 -42.55 -73.90 -21.06
N LYS A 746 -43.29 -73.07 -21.80
CA LYS A 746 -44.33 -73.53 -22.74
C LYS A 746 -43.75 -74.32 -23.91
N GLN A 747 -42.65 -73.85 -24.49
CA GLN A 747 -41.96 -74.55 -25.58
C GLN A 747 -41.38 -75.90 -25.11
N MET A 748 -40.80 -75.96 -23.92
CA MET A 748 -40.36 -77.21 -23.28
C MET A 748 -41.53 -78.16 -22.99
N SER A 749 -42.67 -77.63 -22.55
CA SER A 749 -43.89 -78.42 -22.34
C SER A 749 -44.44 -78.98 -23.65
N GLU A 750 -44.47 -78.19 -24.73
CA GLU A 750 -44.87 -78.65 -26.07
C GLU A 750 -43.89 -79.65 -26.66
N LEU A 751 -42.58 -79.47 -26.44
CA LEU A 751 -41.55 -80.41 -26.86
C LEU A 751 -41.69 -81.74 -26.12
N ASN A 752 -41.91 -81.70 -24.80
CA ASN A 752 -42.19 -82.90 -24.00
C ASN A 752 -43.49 -83.58 -24.40
N LYS A 753 -44.53 -82.82 -24.77
CA LYS A 753 -45.79 -83.37 -25.28
C LYS A 753 -45.59 -84.06 -26.65
N LYS A 754 -44.79 -83.46 -27.54
CA LYS A 754 -44.39 -84.07 -28.82
C LYS A 754 -43.52 -85.31 -28.63
N LEU A 755 -42.62 -85.32 -27.65
CA LEU A 755 -41.79 -86.47 -27.31
C LEU A 755 -42.64 -87.62 -26.74
N MET A 756 -43.59 -87.32 -25.85
CA MET A 756 -44.57 -88.29 -25.33
C MET A 756 -45.46 -88.86 -26.45
N ASP A 757 -45.92 -88.01 -27.38
CA ASP A 757 -46.70 -88.45 -28.55
C ASP A 757 -45.85 -89.30 -29.52
N GLN A 758 -44.55 -89.03 -29.65
CA GLN A 758 -43.62 -89.86 -30.43
C GLN A 758 -43.32 -91.21 -29.76
N GLU A 759 -43.22 -91.25 -28.43
CA GLU A 759 -43.08 -92.51 -27.68
C GLU A 759 -44.34 -93.36 -27.74
N GLN A 760 -45.54 -92.76 -27.71
CA GLN A 760 -46.79 -93.48 -27.95
C GLN A 760 -46.90 -94.03 -29.38
N LYS A 761 -46.43 -93.29 -30.39
CA LYS A 761 -46.33 -93.79 -31.79
C LYS A 761 -45.31 -94.92 -31.94
N LYS A 762 -44.18 -94.88 -31.23
CA LYS A 762 -43.21 -96.00 -31.20
C LYS A 762 -43.76 -97.26 -30.53
N LYS A 763 -44.61 -97.12 -29.50
CA LYS A 763 -45.31 -98.29 -28.90
C LYS A 763 -46.35 -98.91 -29.83
N HIS A 764 -46.99 -98.13 -30.71
CA HIS A 764 -47.94 -98.66 -31.70
C HIS A 764 -47.30 -99.31 -32.94
N HIS A 765 -46.06 -98.95 -33.31
CA HIS A 765 -45.32 -99.58 -34.42
C HIS A 765 -44.50 -100.83 -34.01
N SER A 766 -44.39 -101.14 -32.71
CA SER A 766 -43.66 -102.30 -32.21
C SER A 766 -44.48 -103.61 -32.19
N TRP A 767 -45.79 -103.57 -32.47
CA TRP A 767 -46.66 -104.76 -32.39
C TRP A 767 -46.84 -105.53 -33.72
N PHE A 768 -46.48 -104.96 -34.88
CA PHE A 768 -46.70 -105.60 -36.20
C PHE A 768 -45.43 -106.08 -36.93
N GLY A 769 -44.26 -106.09 -36.28
CA GLY A 769 -42.97 -106.39 -36.94
C GLY A 769 -42.37 -107.79 -36.76
N ASN A 770 -42.92 -108.66 -35.91
CA ASN A 770 -42.34 -109.97 -35.59
C ASN A 770 -43.18 -111.17 -36.08
N PHE A 771 -43.59 -111.14 -37.34
CA PHE A 771 -43.94 -112.35 -38.08
C PHE A 771 -43.21 -112.28 -39.42
N PHE A 772 -42.03 -112.89 -39.55
CA PHE A 772 -41.55 -113.65 -40.70
C PHE A 772 -40.09 -114.12 -40.49
N HIS A 773 -39.90 -115.45 -40.58
CA HIS A 773 -38.66 -116.25 -40.57
C HIS A 773 -37.92 -116.36 -39.22
N LYS A 774 -37.81 -117.51 -38.56
CA LYS A 774 -37.80 -118.92 -39.00
C LYS A 774 -38.29 -119.82 -37.88
#